data_AF-A0A2S0JK96-F1
#
_entry.id   AF-A0A2S0JK96-F1
#
_cell.length_a   1.000
_cell.length_b   1.000
_cell.length_c   1.000
_cell.angle_alpha   90.00
_cell.angle_beta   90.00
_cell.angle_gamma   90.00
#
_symmetry.space_group_name_H-M   'P 1'
#
loop_
_entity.id
_entity.type
_entity.pdbx_description
1 polymer ?
#
loop_
_entity_poly.entity_id
_entity_poly.type
_entity_poly.pdbx_seq_one_letter_code
_entity_poly.pdbx_strand_id
1 'polypeptide(L)'
;MKDWIEKINAKIDELIQQKWMKRLRISGSITWNLFLLFLVFALVGTVFAGSVGAGYFASLVKEEPLRTKKDLRELIFNYDSTSEIYFANDIYIGKLRTDLDRRETSLNNVSPDVINAVLATEDEYFREHDGIVPKAVIRGLLQDVTNSATQTGGSTLTQQLIKNQVLTNEVSYERKAKELLLAMRLEHFMTKDEILEAYLNIIPYGRNSSGRNIAGVETAAEGIFGVKAKDLTLPQAAYIAGIPQAPFAYTPFTNKGVLKSEEALQPGIDRMKTVLYRMKDAGYIDETQYQTALNYDITADFRSPEMRPEDRYPWLTYELESRAKDIIAEKLAAEDGIDPERLKNEEKLKDKYMILADRDVRSKGYRIYSTINKDMYDAMQKAADNFKYYGHTYTGKDKDPVTGEEIDVEMPVQVGSILIENTTGRILSFVGGRDFKTTEVNHATQAFRPNGSTMKPLLVYAPAVEYGVIGAGSPLVDVKFSIGKWSPNNYITSDERGLIPAREALADSQNLSALRLYNDIINKRPADYLTKMGFTKLAPNDYTNLSTGIGALEVGTTVEENTNAFATFANGGQFIDAYMIDRIEDQEGNIIYKHEAEPVQVYSPETSYIVTDMLRDVLTKGTGTMARNTLKFSADFAAKTGTTQEYKDVWLVGYNPNVSLGVWLGYDQQRTLYAFNNTYLQPSVRINKLWGTFMNSVYDVDPQLIAPKTRFKQPKNVVSASFCGISGLAPSAACSSAGLVRSDLFNAKVFLPSQTDDSLASSSVVTIKGKTYNALPNTPSEFVKPGGAGINQAFIKRMLGRLGGNPASLLPKNSTLSNSSVSAVDFPADGSPPAAVNASINGNTLSWSDSSNDVVGYRIYNVTNGGHTLVNSVLESTQSMTVASGQAYAVVAVDITGLTSPQSNVVSTGGSEEEPDQEDDQETIPPITPPDNGNGSGDGTGGNNGNGTNNGNGTNSGNNGNNGNNGNGSNNGNGSGNNGNGSTGGENGNTTPPPEAPTQ
;
A
#
# COMPACT_ATOMS: atom_id res chain seq x y z
N MET A 1 104.51 -18.27 -62.96
CA MET A 1 103.56 -18.59 -61.88
C MET A 1 104.08 -19.70 -60.97
N LYS A 2 104.30 -20.94 -61.43
CA LYS A 2 104.92 -22.02 -60.60
C LYS A 2 106.17 -21.56 -59.83
N ASP A 3 107.19 -21.08 -60.55
CA ASP A 3 108.45 -20.57 -59.97
C ASP A 3 108.28 -19.45 -58.93
N TRP A 4 107.18 -18.68 -58.97
CA TRP A 4 106.85 -17.68 -57.95
C TRP A 4 106.20 -18.30 -56.71
N ILE A 5 105.31 -19.29 -56.90
CA ILE A 5 104.71 -20.08 -55.83
C ILE A 5 105.79 -20.94 -55.13
N GLU A 6 106.72 -21.53 -55.87
CA GLU A 6 107.84 -22.30 -55.32
C GLU A 6 108.78 -21.41 -54.49
N LYS A 7 109.08 -20.17 -54.94
CA LYS A 7 109.87 -19.20 -54.16
C LYS A 7 109.13 -18.63 -52.94
N ILE A 8 107.79 -18.58 -52.96
CA ILE A 8 106.99 -18.23 -51.79
C ILE A 8 106.94 -19.39 -50.80
N ASN A 9 106.66 -20.61 -51.24
CA ASN A 9 106.62 -21.80 -50.38
C ASN A 9 107.99 -22.05 -49.74
N ALA A 10 109.09 -21.95 -50.49
CA ALA A 10 110.44 -22.08 -49.94
C ALA A 10 110.72 -21.04 -48.83
N LYS A 11 110.30 -19.78 -49.00
CA LYS A 11 110.42 -18.75 -47.94
C LYS A 11 109.50 -19.00 -46.75
N ILE A 12 108.31 -19.58 -46.98
CA ILE A 12 107.38 -19.95 -45.91
C ILE A 12 107.96 -21.11 -45.10
N ASP A 13 108.51 -22.14 -45.74
CA ASP A 13 109.18 -23.27 -45.06
C ASP A 13 110.45 -22.81 -44.32
N GLU A 14 111.26 -21.93 -44.91
CA GLU A 14 112.43 -21.32 -44.27
C GLU A 14 112.05 -20.51 -43.01
N LEU A 15 110.94 -19.77 -43.05
CA LEU A 15 110.36 -19.10 -41.88
C LEU A 15 109.82 -20.10 -40.83
N ILE A 16 109.12 -21.15 -41.26
CA ILE A 16 108.53 -22.18 -40.39
C ILE A 16 109.60 -22.97 -39.62
N GLN A 17 110.79 -23.17 -40.19
CA GLN A 17 111.89 -23.86 -39.50
C GLN A 17 112.58 -23.03 -38.40
N GLN A 18 112.39 -21.70 -38.35
CA GLN A 18 113.04 -20.88 -37.33
C GLN A 18 112.47 -21.14 -35.92
N LYS A 19 113.34 -21.28 -34.92
CA LYS A 19 112.98 -21.69 -33.53
C LYS A 19 111.93 -20.80 -32.85
N TRP A 20 111.79 -19.53 -33.24
CA TRP A 20 110.80 -18.61 -32.67
C TRP A 20 109.40 -18.80 -33.26
N MET A 21 109.28 -19.13 -34.55
CA MET A 21 108.00 -19.46 -35.20
C MET A 21 107.35 -20.71 -34.60
N LYS A 22 108.12 -21.72 -34.18
CA LYS A 22 107.60 -22.85 -33.39
C LYS A 22 106.99 -22.44 -32.06
N ARG A 23 107.51 -21.39 -31.39
CA ARG A 23 106.91 -20.85 -30.16
C ARG A 23 105.63 -20.08 -30.48
N LEU A 24 105.63 -19.20 -31.49
CA LEU A 24 104.43 -18.48 -31.92
C LEU A 24 103.29 -19.40 -32.36
N ARG A 25 103.56 -20.49 -33.08
CA ARG A 25 102.52 -21.45 -33.45
C ARG A 25 101.89 -22.14 -32.23
N ILE A 26 102.70 -22.46 -31.21
CA ILE A 26 102.20 -23.02 -29.95
C ILE A 26 101.40 -21.97 -29.18
N SER A 27 101.96 -20.78 -28.91
CA SER A 27 101.27 -19.69 -28.21
C SER A 27 99.97 -19.28 -28.89
N GLY A 28 99.96 -19.16 -30.23
CA GLY A 28 98.78 -18.84 -31.03
C GLY A 28 97.73 -19.97 -31.03
N SER A 29 98.15 -21.24 -31.08
CA SER A 29 97.22 -22.35 -30.91
C SER A 29 96.64 -22.43 -29.50
N ILE A 30 97.41 -22.04 -28.48
CA ILE A 30 96.94 -21.99 -27.08
C ILE A 30 95.97 -20.82 -26.89
N THR A 31 96.25 -19.62 -27.37
CA THR A 31 95.30 -18.50 -27.27
C THR A 31 94.06 -18.72 -28.12
N TRP A 32 94.17 -19.33 -29.30
CA TRP A 32 93.00 -19.72 -30.10
C TRP A 32 92.17 -20.82 -29.42
N ASN A 33 92.81 -21.85 -28.85
CA ASN A 33 92.10 -22.89 -28.12
C ASN A 33 91.48 -22.36 -26.81
N LEU A 34 92.12 -21.43 -26.12
CA LEU A 34 91.54 -20.73 -24.96
C LEU A 34 90.38 -19.82 -25.36
N PHE A 35 90.44 -19.17 -26.53
CA PHE A 35 89.34 -18.37 -27.08
C PHE A 35 88.16 -19.25 -27.52
N LEU A 36 88.41 -20.42 -28.13
CA LEU A 36 87.39 -21.42 -28.42
C LEU A 36 86.80 -22.01 -27.13
N LEU A 37 87.63 -22.30 -26.12
CA LEU A 37 87.18 -22.78 -24.81
C LEU A 37 86.30 -21.72 -24.12
N PHE A 38 86.69 -20.44 -24.19
CA PHE A 38 85.90 -19.31 -23.72
C PHE A 38 84.56 -19.19 -24.48
N LEU A 39 84.56 -19.32 -25.81
CA LEU A 39 83.33 -19.34 -26.61
C LEU A 39 82.42 -20.53 -26.25
N VAL A 40 82.97 -21.70 -25.99
CA VAL A 40 82.21 -22.88 -25.54
C VAL A 40 81.64 -22.65 -24.14
N PHE A 41 82.43 -22.12 -23.18
CA PHE A 41 81.92 -21.78 -21.84
C PHE A 41 80.89 -20.64 -21.87
N ALA A 42 81.05 -19.66 -22.75
CA ALA A 42 80.07 -18.59 -22.96
C ALA A 42 78.77 -19.16 -23.55
N LEU A 43 78.86 -20.00 -24.59
CA LEU A 43 77.69 -20.66 -25.19
C LEU A 43 76.97 -21.58 -24.20
N VAL A 44 77.70 -22.43 -23.47
CA VAL A 44 77.14 -23.29 -22.42
C VAL A 44 76.54 -22.44 -21.29
N GLY A 45 77.17 -21.35 -20.90
CA GLY A 45 76.64 -20.39 -19.92
C GLY A 45 75.35 -19.71 -20.39
N THR A 46 75.28 -19.29 -21.65
CA THR A 46 74.07 -18.70 -22.26
C THR A 46 72.95 -19.72 -22.39
N VAL A 47 73.23 -20.95 -22.82
CA VAL A 47 72.24 -22.04 -22.91
C VAL A 47 71.75 -22.45 -21.52
N PHE A 48 72.64 -22.53 -20.52
CA PHE A 48 72.27 -22.80 -19.13
C PHE A 48 71.41 -21.68 -18.54
N ALA A 49 71.83 -20.42 -18.66
CA ALA A 49 71.06 -19.27 -18.18
C ALA A 49 69.68 -19.16 -18.88
N GLY A 50 69.63 -19.39 -20.19
CA GLY A 50 68.37 -19.45 -20.95
C GLY A 50 67.46 -20.60 -20.50
N SER A 51 68.03 -21.78 -20.22
CA SER A 51 67.27 -22.95 -19.74
C SER A 51 66.72 -22.73 -18.32
N VAL A 52 67.52 -22.13 -17.42
CA VAL A 52 67.08 -21.77 -16.06
C VAL A 52 66.01 -20.68 -16.12
N GLY A 53 66.18 -19.65 -16.95
CA GLY A 53 65.20 -18.59 -17.15
C GLY A 53 63.87 -19.11 -17.72
N ALA A 54 63.92 -19.97 -18.73
CA ALA A 54 62.74 -20.61 -19.31
C ALA A 54 62.03 -21.55 -18.31
N GLY A 55 62.78 -22.34 -17.54
CA GLY A 55 62.23 -23.20 -16.49
C GLY A 55 61.58 -22.40 -15.35
N TYR A 56 62.20 -21.28 -14.95
CA TYR A 56 61.63 -20.37 -13.96
C TYR A 56 60.35 -19.69 -14.47
N PHE A 57 60.36 -19.14 -15.70
CA PHE A 57 59.16 -18.58 -16.32
C PHE A 57 58.04 -19.61 -16.41
N ALA A 58 58.34 -20.84 -16.87
CA ALA A 58 57.38 -21.94 -16.90
C ALA A 58 56.80 -22.27 -15.52
N SER A 59 57.62 -22.20 -14.46
CA SER A 59 57.16 -22.44 -13.08
C SER A 59 56.21 -21.35 -12.56
N LEU A 60 56.35 -20.11 -13.04
CA LEU A 60 55.46 -18.99 -12.69
C LEU A 60 54.12 -19.03 -13.45
N VAL A 61 54.10 -19.58 -14.68
CA VAL A 61 52.87 -19.66 -15.49
C VAL A 61 52.17 -21.03 -15.44
N LYS A 62 52.69 -21.99 -14.67
CA LYS A 62 52.19 -23.39 -14.60
C LYS A 62 50.72 -23.55 -14.21
N GLU A 63 50.15 -22.55 -13.53
CA GLU A 63 48.77 -22.55 -13.02
C GLU A 63 47.81 -21.69 -13.86
N GLU A 64 48.31 -21.02 -14.91
CA GLU A 64 47.47 -20.25 -15.83
C GLU A 64 46.73 -21.21 -16.80
N PRO A 65 45.39 -21.25 -16.82
CA PRO A 65 44.65 -22.15 -17.70
C PRO A 65 44.87 -21.79 -19.18
N LEU A 66 44.80 -22.79 -20.06
CA LEU A 66 44.96 -22.61 -21.52
C LEU A 66 43.71 -22.00 -22.17
N ARG A 67 43.35 -20.75 -21.81
CA ARG A 67 42.21 -19.99 -22.34
C ARG A 67 42.17 -20.03 -23.88
N THR A 68 41.02 -20.36 -24.45
CA THR A 68 40.81 -20.42 -25.91
C THR A 68 40.71 -19.02 -26.52
N LYS A 69 40.68 -18.93 -27.86
CA LYS A 69 40.39 -17.66 -28.55
C LYS A 69 38.97 -17.12 -28.26
N LYS A 70 37.99 -17.97 -27.91
CA LYS A 70 36.67 -17.48 -27.48
C LYS A 70 36.80 -16.82 -26.11
N ASP A 71 37.19 -17.59 -25.10
CA ASP A 71 37.22 -17.15 -23.70
C ASP A 71 38.13 -15.92 -23.51
N LEU A 72 39.27 -15.85 -24.20
CA LEU A 72 40.17 -14.69 -24.10
C LEU A 72 39.59 -13.42 -24.75
N ARG A 73 38.75 -13.54 -25.80
CA ARG A 73 38.02 -12.40 -26.36
C ARG A 73 36.83 -12.01 -25.50
N GLU A 74 36.09 -12.99 -24.99
CA GLU A 74 34.93 -12.78 -24.12
C GLU A 74 35.34 -12.02 -22.84
N LEU A 75 36.50 -12.34 -22.27
CA LEU A 75 37.11 -11.61 -21.14
C LEU A 75 37.65 -10.20 -21.48
N ILE A 76 37.74 -9.83 -22.76
CA ILE A 76 38.34 -8.57 -23.23
C ILE A 76 37.30 -7.63 -23.85
N PHE A 77 36.20 -8.18 -24.39
CA PHE A 77 35.07 -7.44 -24.95
C PHE A 77 33.82 -7.40 -24.04
N ASN A 78 33.86 -8.00 -22.85
CA ASN A 78 32.79 -7.85 -21.84
C ASN A 78 32.87 -6.48 -21.16
N TYR A 79 32.52 -5.42 -21.88
CA TYR A 79 32.52 -4.06 -21.37
C TYR A 79 31.28 -3.79 -20.54
N ASP A 80 31.41 -3.93 -19.21
CA ASP A 80 30.44 -3.34 -18.27
C ASP A 80 30.19 -1.87 -18.65
N SER A 81 28.95 -1.55 -19.04
CA SER A 81 28.49 -0.23 -19.50
C SER A 81 27.32 0.23 -18.64
N THR A 82 27.32 1.51 -18.25
CA THR A 82 26.38 2.00 -17.23
C THR A 82 25.03 2.38 -17.84
N SER A 83 23.97 1.73 -17.36
CA SER A 83 22.59 1.93 -17.80
C SER A 83 22.05 3.35 -17.56
N GLU A 84 21.18 3.81 -18.46
CA GLU A 84 20.58 5.14 -18.50
C GLU A 84 19.08 5.07 -18.14
N ILE A 85 18.58 6.03 -17.35
CA ILE A 85 17.16 6.15 -16.97
C ILE A 85 16.51 7.41 -17.57
N TYR A 86 15.22 7.29 -17.91
CA TYR A 86 14.44 8.33 -18.60
C TYR A 86 13.05 8.52 -17.97
N PHE A 87 12.57 9.76 -17.97
CA PHE A 87 11.16 10.10 -17.81
C PHE A 87 10.35 9.66 -19.05
N ALA A 88 9.02 9.79 -18.98
CA ALA A 88 8.17 9.69 -20.17
C ALA A 88 8.57 10.70 -21.25
N ASN A 89 8.20 10.38 -22.50
CA ASN A 89 8.61 11.12 -23.71
C ASN A 89 10.13 11.15 -23.91
N ASP A 90 10.83 10.10 -23.46
CA ASP A 90 12.26 9.85 -23.63
C ASP A 90 13.16 10.98 -23.09
N ILE A 91 12.70 11.71 -22.07
CA ILE A 91 13.46 12.79 -21.43
C ILE A 91 14.47 12.20 -20.43
N TYR A 92 15.75 12.31 -20.75
CA TYR A 92 16.87 11.75 -19.97
C TYR A 92 16.92 12.25 -18.52
N ILE A 93 16.95 11.32 -17.55
CA ILE A 93 17.19 11.59 -16.13
C ILE A 93 18.70 11.60 -15.86
N GLY A 94 19.39 10.54 -16.30
CA GLY A 94 20.83 10.34 -16.12
C GLY A 94 21.21 8.85 -16.10
N LYS A 95 22.45 8.55 -15.68
CA LYS A 95 22.97 7.19 -15.51
C LYS A 95 22.70 6.62 -14.11
N LEU A 96 22.35 5.33 -14.03
CA LEU A 96 22.29 4.58 -12.76
C LEU A 96 23.67 4.53 -12.08
N ARG A 97 23.69 4.28 -10.76
CA ARG A 97 24.92 4.28 -9.96
C ARG A 97 25.77 3.01 -10.16
N THR A 98 27.05 3.22 -10.45
CA THR A 98 28.08 2.20 -10.69
C THR A 98 29.41 2.61 -10.05
N ASP A 99 30.27 1.65 -9.72
CA ASP A 99 31.63 1.94 -9.18
C ASP A 99 32.55 2.57 -10.22
N LEU A 100 32.26 2.30 -11.50
CA LEU A 100 32.97 2.76 -12.69
C LEU A 100 31.94 3.02 -13.80
N ASP A 101 31.83 4.28 -14.24
CA ASP A 101 31.04 4.65 -15.41
C ASP A 101 31.84 4.38 -16.69
N ARG A 102 31.18 3.74 -17.67
CA ARG A 102 31.69 3.42 -19.00
C ARG A 102 30.53 3.39 -20.01
N ARG A 103 30.87 3.74 -21.24
CA ARG A 103 30.11 3.61 -22.50
C ARG A 103 31.08 3.06 -23.54
N GLU A 104 30.67 2.00 -24.26
CA GLU A 104 31.44 1.45 -25.37
C GLU A 104 31.47 2.40 -26.58
N THR A 105 32.59 2.42 -27.30
CA THR A 105 32.69 3.00 -28.65
C THR A 105 33.61 2.17 -29.54
N SER A 106 33.22 1.98 -30.80
CA SER A 106 34.08 1.36 -31.82
C SER A 106 35.25 2.28 -32.19
N LEU A 107 36.41 1.75 -32.58
CA LEU A 107 37.61 2.53 -32.95
C LEU A 107 37.35 3.55 -34.06
N ASN A 108 36.45 3.24 -35.00
CA ASN A 108 36.03 4.15 -36.08
C ASN A 108 35.27 5.41 -35.59
N ASN A 109 34.84 5.43 -34.33
CA ASN A 109 34.18 6.54 -33.65
C ASN A 109 35.10 7.23 -32.62
N VAL A 110 36.43 7.06 -32.76
CA VAL A 110 37.46 7.75 -31.96
C VAL A 110 38.27 8.68 -32.87
N SER A 111 38.63 9.88 -32.37
CA SER A 111 39.39 10.86 -33.15
C SER A 111 40.80 10.31 -33.47
N PRO A 112 41.29 10.46 -34.73
CA PRO A 112 42.64 10.06 -35.10
C PRO A 112 43.72 10.71 -34.23
N ASP A 113 43.48 11.93 -33.73
CA ASP A 113 44.40 12.61 -32.80
C ASP A 113 44.55 11.84 -31.48
N VAL A 114 43.48 11.22 -30.98
CA VAL A 114 43.52 10.40 -29.74
C VAL A 114 44.29 9.11 -29.97
N ILE A 115 44.06 8.45 -31.11
CA ILE A 115 44.79 7.24 -31.52
C ILE A 115 46.29 7.56 -31.61
N ASN A 116 46.66 8.63 -32.31
CA ASN A 116 48.03 9.08 -32.46
C ASN A 116 48.65 9.51 -31.10
N ALA A 117 47.88 10.18 -30.24
CA ALA A 117 48.32 10.61 -28.91
C ALA A 117 48.63 9.44 -27.97
N VAL A 118 47.76 8.41 -27.95
CA VAL A 118 47.97 7.19 -27.17
C VAL A 118 49.17 6.40 -27.70
N LEU A 119 49.26 6.20 -29.02
CA LEU A 119 50.39 5.50 -29.63
C LEU A 119 51.72 6.21 -29.34
N ALA A 120 51.82 7.53 -29.58
CA ALA A 120 53.05 8.29 -29.34
C ALA A 120 53.50 8.31 -27.87
N THR A 121 52.59 8.08 -26.92
CA THR A 121 52.85 8.26 -25.49
C THR A 121 53.05 6.96 -24.73
N GLU A 122 52.20 5.96 -24.99
CA GLU A 122 52.16 4.71 -24.23
C GLU A 122 52.90 3.58 -24.96
N ASP A 123 52.89 3.55 -26.30
CA ASP A 123 53.47 2.44 -27.08
C ASP A 123 53.75 2.82 -28.55
N GLU A 124 54.84 3.57 -28.76
CA GLU A 124 55.27 4.13 -30.05
C GLU A 124 55.39 3.05 -31.16
N TYR A 125 55.83 1.85 -30.77
CA TYR A 125 56.08 0.72 -31.66
C TYR A 125 54.95 -0.33 -31.62
N PHE A 126 53.77 0.03 -31.14
CA PHE A 126 52.64 -0.90 -30.96
C PHE A 126 52.33 -1.71 -32.22
N ARG A 127 52.42 -1.12 -33.41
CA ARG A 127 52.13 -1.81 -34.69
C ARG A 127 53.29 -2.71 -35.19
N GLU A 128 54.45 -2.72 -34.53
CA GLU A 128 55.64 -3.51 -34.92
C GLU A 128 55.88 -4.77 -34.08
N HIS A 129 55.41 -4.83 -32.83
CA HIS A 129 55.76 -5.91 -31.90
C HIS A 129 54.63 -6.93 -31.69
N ASP A 130 54.95 -8.17 -31.31
CA ASP A 130 53.97 -9.22 -30.98
C ASP A 130 53.68 -9.25 -29.47
N GLY A 131 52.84 -8.34 -28.96
CA GLY A 131 52.44 -8.27 -27.55
C GLY A 131 53.48 -7.75 -26.55
N ILE A 132 54.77 -7.96 -26.80
CA ILE A 132 55.86 -7.56 -25.91
C ILE A 132 57.03 -6.95 -26.69
N VAL A 133 57.80 -6.07 -26.05
CA VAL A 133 59.06 -5.55 -26.60
C VAL A 133 60.24 -6.23 -25.87
N PRO A 134 60.91 -7.26 -26.44
CA PRO A 134 61.90 -8.06 -25.70
C PRO A 134 63.09 -7.24 -25.17
N LYS A 135 63.51 -6.21 -25.91
CA LYS A 135 64.56 -5.27 -25.49
C LYS A 135 64.15 -4.46 -24.24
N ALA A 136 62.86 -4.18 -24.05
CA ALA A 136 62.34 -3.47 -22.88
C ALA A 136 62.22 -4.41 -21.67
N VAL A 137 61.76 -5.65 -21.88
CA VAL A 137 61.69 -6.68 -20.81
C VAL A 137 63.08 -6.97 -20.25
N ILE A 138 64.08 -7.19 -21.11
CA ILE A 138 65.47 -7.42 -20.68
C ILE A 138 66.06 -6.18 -20.00
N ARG A 139 65.75 -4.97 -20.49
CA ARG A 139 66.19 -3.70 -19.87
C ARG A 139 65.62 -3.53 -18.46
N GLY A 140 64.32 -3.76 -18.27
CA GLY A 140 63.68 -3.67 -16.95
C GLY A 140 64.28 -4.65 -15.96
N LEU A 141 64.46 -5.92 -16.38
CA LEU A 141 65.07 -6.95 -15.54
C LEU A 141 66.52 -6.59 -15.14
N LEU A 142 67.29 -5.95 -16.04
CA LEU A 142 68.61 -5.41 -15.71
C LEU A 142 68.56 -4.16 -14.81
N GLN A 143 67.57 -3.27 -14.96
CA GLN A 143 67.36 -2.11 -14.09
C GLN A 143 67.03 -2.53 -12.65
N ASP A 144 66.19 -3.55 -12.50
CA ASP A 144 65.81 -4.12 -11.20
C ASP A 144 67.00 -4.79 -10.51
N VAL A 145 67.75 -5.65 -11.23
CA VAL A 145 68.96 -6.31 -10.72
C VAL A 145 70.08 -5.33 -10.37
N THR A 146 70.08 -4.12 -10.92
CA THR A 146 71.07 -3.07 -10.63
C THR A 146 70.59 -1.99 -9.65
N ASN A 147 69.37 -2.09 -9.10
CA ASN A 147 68.74 -1.06 -8.25
C ASN A 147 68.81 0.34 -8.91
N SER A 148 68.47 0.44 -10.19
CA SER A 148 68.50 1.71 -10.92
C SER A 148 67.46 2.70 -10.36
N ALA A 149 67.89 3.93 -10.08
CA ALA A 149 67.02 4.99 -9.56
C ALA A 149 65.94 5.48 -10.55
N THR A 150 65.96 4.99 -11.80
CA THR A 150 64.98 5.29 -12.85
C THR A 150 64.60 4.02 -13.61
N GLN A 151 63.57 3.31 -13.11
CA GLN A 151 62.86 2.30 -13.92
C GLN A 151 62.20 2.98 -15.12
N THR A 152 62.53 2.54 -16.34
CA THR A 152 61.84 3.01 -17.55
C THR A 152 60.61 2.16 -17.80
N GLY A 153 59.42 2.76 -17.79
CA GLY A 153 58.16 2.08 -18.13
C GLY A 153 58.22 1.48 -19.53
N GLY A 154 58.24 0.15 -19.60
CA GLY A 154 58.39 -0.61 -20.86
C GLY A 154 57.39 -1.75 -20.97
N SER A 155 56.12 -1.47 -20.69
CA SER A 155 55.01 -2.42 -20.86
C SER A 155 54.05 -1.90 -21.93
N THR A 156 53.73 -2.76 -22.89
CA THR A 156 52.94 -2.44 -24.09
C THR A 156 51.46 -2.16 -23.80
N LEU A 157 50.72 -1.57 -24.74
CA LEU A 157 49.26 -1.43 -24.64
C LEU A 157 48.58 -2.77 -24.37
N THR A 158 49.03 -3.83 -25.05
CA THR A 158 48.54 -5.21 -24.87
C THR A 158 48.78 -5.74 -23.45
N GLN A 159 49.94 -5.46 -22.85
CA GLN A 159 50.23 -5.80 -21.46
C GLN A 159 49.37 -4.99 -20.48
N GLN A 160 49.14 -3.70 -20.75
CA GLN A 160 48.26 -2.86 -19.94
C GLN A 160 46.80 -3.34 -19.98
N LEU A 161 46.32 -3.75 -21.16
CA LEU A 161 45.00 -4.32 -21.38
C LEU A 161 44.81 -5.63 -20.58
N ILE A 162 45.72 -6.59 -20.70
CA ILE A 162 45.71 -7.84 -19.93
C ILE A 162 45.72 -7.59 -18.42
N LYS A 163 46.55 -6.66 -17.95
CA LYS A 163 46.64 -6.24 -16.54
C LYS A 163 45.29 -5.72 -16.00
N ASN A 164 44.48 -5.04 -16.83
CA ASN A 164 43.25 -4.38 -16.40
C ASN A 164 41.98 -5.24 -16.53
N GLN A 165 42.01 -6.40 -17.20
CA GLN A 165 40.82 -7.29 -17.35
C GLN A 165 41.04 -8.74 -16.91
N VAL A 166 42.22 -9.32 -17.18
CA VAL A 166 42.42 -10.77 -17.08
C VAL A 166 43.13 -11.17 -15.78
N LEU A 167 43.78 -10.21 -15.10
CA LEU A 167 44.63 -10.42 -13.93
C LEU A 167 44.19 -9.56 -12.75
N THR A 168 44.52 -10.02 -11.54
CA THR A 168 44.30 -9.30 -10.27
C THR A 168 45.31 -8.16 -10.09
N ASN A 169 45.00 -7.19 -9.22
CA ASN A 169 45.87 -6.03 -8.93
C ASN A 169 47.09 -6.34 -8.03
N GLU A 170 47.45 -7.60 -7.82
CA GLU A 170 48.62 -7.97 -7.01
C GLU A 170 49.95 -7.54 -7.66
N VAL A 171 51.00 -7.32 -6.87
CA VAL A 171 52.34 -7.02 -7.39
C VAL A 171 53.25 -8.22 -7.15
N SER A 172 53.18 -9.20 -8.06
CA SER A 172 53.98 -10.42 -8.02
C SER A 172 54.75 -10.64 -9.34
N TYR A 173 55.92 -11.28 -9.25
CA TYR A 173 56.65 -11.77 -10.44
C TYR A 173 55.82 -12.78 -11.24
N GLU A 174 54.99 -13.56 -10.53
CA GLU A 174 54.07 -14.53 -11.13
C GLU A 174 53.03 -13.85 -12.02
N ARG A 175 52.34 -12.81 -11.52
CA ARG A 175 51.44 -11.99 -12.32
C ARG A 175 52.15 -11.38 -13.51
N LYS A 176 53.38 -10.86 -13.36
CA LYS A 176 54.12 -10.26 -14.49
C LYS A 176 54.51 -11.30 -15.56
N ALA A 177 54.79 -12.55 -15.17
CA ALA A 177 55.01 -13.65 -16.11
C ALA A 177 53.70 -14.06 -16.84
N LYS A 178 52.59 -14.15 -16.11
CA LYS A 178 51.24 -14.36 -16.67
C LYS A 178 50.84 -13.23 -17.63
N GLU A 179 51.12 -11.98 -17.29
CA GLU A 179 50.88 -10.79 -18.11
C GLU A 179 51.63 -10.84 -19.45
N LEU A 180 52.93 -11.21 -19.43
CA LEU A 180 53.74 -11.42 -20.63
C LEU A 180 53.16 -12.56 -21.51
N LEU A 181 52.84 -13.71 -20.91
CA LEU A 181 52.30 -14.87 -21.63
C LEU A 181 50.94 -14.55 -22.29
N LEU A 182 50.03 -13.94 -21.54
CA LEU A 182 48.70 -13.61 -22.01
C LEU A 182 48.71 -12.48 -23.05
N ALA A 183 49.62 -11.50 -22.96
CA ALA A 183 49.77 -10.46 -23.97
C ALA A 183 50.20 -11.05 -25.33
N MET A 184 51.22 -11.91 -25.35
CA MET A 184 51.64 -12.62 -26.58
C MET A 184 50.51 -13.51 -27.14
N ARG A 185 49.72 -14.15 -26.25
CA ARG A 185 48.56 -14.98 -26.65
C ARG A 185 47.41 -14.15 -27.21
N LEU A 186 47.18 -12.94 -26.69
CA LEU A 186 46.13 -12.03 -27.14
C LEU A 186 46.39 -11.55 -28.57
N GLU A 187 47.62 -11.16 -28.89
CA GLU A 187 48.03 -10.67 -30.23
C GLU A 187 48.05 -11.77 -31.29
N HIS A 188 48.15 -13.03 -30.88
CA HIS A 188 47.92 -14.16 -31.78
C HIS A 188 46.42 -14.41 -32.06
N PHE A 189 45.52 -13.87 -31.23
CA PHE A 189 44.07 -14.10 -31.29
C PHE A 189 43.25 -12.89 -31.74
N MET A 190 43.76 -11.66 -31.61
CA MET A 190 43.10 -10.40 -31.96
C MET A 190 44.02 -9.54 -32.83
N THR A 191 43.44 -8.66 -33.66
CA THR A 191 44.22 -7.69 -34.46
C THR A 191 44.67 -6.50 -33.61
N LYS A 192 45.63 -5.73 -34.12
CA LYS A 192 46.09 -4.48 -33.48
C LYS A 192 44.97 -3.48 -33.25
N ASP A 193 44.05 -3.36 -34.20
CA ASP A 193 42.94 -2.41 -34.10
C ASP A 193 41.87 -2.89 -33.10
N GLU A 194 41.61 -4.21 -33.03
CA GLU A 194 40.76 -4.81 -31.98
C GLU A 194 41.36 -4.64 -30.56
N ILE A 195 42.68 -4.75 -30.42
CA ILE A 195 43.39 -4.56 -29.14
C ILE A 195 43.39 -3.08 -28.73
N LEU A 196 43.54 -2.17 -29.68
CA LEU A 196 43.48 -0.73 -29.44
C LEU A 196 42.07 -0.27 -29.06
N GLU A 197 41.05 -0.79 -29.74
CA GLU A 197 39.63 -0.58 -29.40
C GLU A 197 39.32 -1.04 -27.97
N ALA A 198 39.76 -2.24 -27.59
CA ALA A 198 39.59 -2.76 -26.24
C ALA A 198 40.34 -1.92 -25.19
N TYR A 199 41.61 -1.56 -25.44
CA TYR A 199 42.36 -0.67 -24.55
C TYR A 199 41.64 0.66 -24.31
N LEU A 200 41.17 1.31 -25.40
CA LEU A 200 40.49 2.60 -25.34
C LEU A 200 39.14 2.53 -24.62
N ASN A 201 38.43 1.40 -24.64
CA ASN A 201 37.19 1.21 -23.87
C ASN A 201 37.43 0.82 -22.40
N ILE A 202 38.55 0.17 -22.08
CA ILE A 202 38.82 -0.40 -20.75
C ILE A 202 39.55 0.55 -19.81
N ILE A 203 40.50 1.35 -20.32
CA ILE A 203 41.45 2.09 -19.49
C ILE A 203 40.75 3.16 -18.61
N PRO A 204 41.10 3.31 -17.32
CA PRO A 204 40.46 4.28 -16.43
C PRO A 204 40.97 5.71 -16.67
N TYR A 205 40.05 6.66 -16.76
CA TYR A 205 40.30 8.09 -16.99
C TYR A 205 40.05 8.96 -15.73
N GLY A 206 40.05 8.35 -14.55
CA GLY A 206 39.94 9.06 -13.27
C GLY A 206 38.48 9.37 -12.96
N ARG A 207 38.06 10.63 -13.07
CA ARG A 207 36.71 11.11 -12.74
C ARG A 207 36.12 12.04 -13.79
N ASN A 208 34.79 12.10 -13.85
CA ASN A 208 34.02 13.05 -14.66
C ASN A 208 33.46 14.21 -13.81
N SER A 209 32.76 15.13 -14.47
CA SER A 209 32.06 16.28 -13.85
C SER A 209 30.98 15.90 -12.82
N SER A 210 30.58 14.63 -12.70
CA SER A 210 29.68 14.14 -11.63
C SER A 210 30.42 13.57 -10.42
N GLY A 211 31.75 13.48 -10.48
CA GLY A 211 32.62 12.92 -9.43
C GLY A 211 32.72 11.39 -9.43
N ARG A 212 31.91 10.70 -10.25
CA ARG A 212 31.99 9.26 -10.48
C ARG A 212 33.32 8.90 -11.14
N ASN A 213 33.83 7.70 -10.84
CA ASN A 213 35.01 7.17 -11.52
C ASN A 213 34.64 6.80 -12.96
N ILE A 214 35.56 6.97 -13.92
CA ILE A 214 35.31 6.70 -15.34
C ILE A 214 36.35 5.80 -15.99
N ALA A 215 35.91 4.99 -16.95
CA ALA A 215 36.74 4.28 -17.91
C ALA A 215 36.14 4.37 -19.32
N GLY A 216 36.97 4.20 -20.34
CA GLY A 216 36.55 4.29 -21.74
C GLY A 216 36.63 5.69 -22.32
N VAL A 217 37.18 5.78 -23.54
CA VAL A 217 37.52 7.05 -24.21
C VAL A 217 36.29 7.92 -24.50
N GLU A 218 35.15 7.32 -24.88
CA GLU A 218 33.87 8.04 -25.09
C GLU A 218 33.37 8.64 -23.77
N THR A 219 33.45 7.88 -22.67
CA THR A 219 33.03 8.35 -21.34
C THR A 219 33.98 9.42 -20.77
N ALA A 220 35.26 9.38 -21.16
CA ALA A 220 36.21 10.45 -20.84
C ALA A 220 35.92 11.72 -21.66
N ALA A 221 35.58 11.59 -22.95
CA ALA A 221 35.17 12.71 -23.79
C ALA A 221 33.87 13.36 -23.29
N GLU A 222 32.79 12.58 -23.11
CA GLU A 222 31.49 13.03 -22.61
C GLU A 222 31.59 13.55 -21.15
N GLY A 223 32.42 12.90 -20.33
CA GLY A 223 32.55 13.17 -18.90
C GLY A 223 33.48 14.33 -18.54
N ILE A 224 34.45 14.67 -19.39
CA ILE A 224 35.41 15.76 -19.15
C ILE A 224 35.12 17.00 -19.98
N PHE A 225 34.82 16.83 -21.28
CA PHE A 225 34.69 17.92 -22.24
C PHE A 225 33.26 18.07 -22.81
N GLY A 226 32.44 17.02 -22.76
CA GLY A 226 31.05 17.06 -23.25
C GLY A 226 30.93 16.88 -24.76
N VAL A 227 31.99 16.36 -25.39
CA VAL A 227 32.06 15.98 -26.81
C VAL A 227 32.20 14.46 -26.94
N LYS A 228 31.99 13.92 -28.14
CA LYS A 228 32.23 12.49 -28.42
C LYS A 228 33.71 12.23 -28.72
N ALA A 229 34.20 10.99 -28.56
CA ALA A 229 35.60 10.66 -28.77
C ALA A 229 36.09 10.96 -30.20
N LYS A 230 35.21 10.83 -31.21
CA LYS A 230 35.47 11.25 -32.61
C LYS A 230 35.60 12.76 -32.81
N ASP A 231 35.02 13.56 -31.92
CA ASP A 231 34.92 15.03 -32.05
C ASP A 231 35.96 15.75 -31.15
N LEU A 232 36.83 15.00 -30.45
CA LEU A 232 37.93 15.53 -29.64
C LEU A 232 38.98 16.26 -30.49
N THR A 233 39.32 17.49 -30.09
CA THR A 233 40.37 18.31 -30.70
C THR A 233 41.78 17.86 -30.28
N LEU A 234 42.83 18.22 -31.02
CA LEU A 234 44.22 17.84 -30.69
C LEU A 234 44.64 18.13 -29.22
N PRO A 235 44.37 19.31 -28.61
CA PRO A 235 44.64 19.54 -27.19
C PRO A 235 43.86 18.58 -26.26
N GLN A 236 42.56 18.40 -26.51
CA GLN A 236 41.71 17.50 -25.73
C GLN A 236 42.18 16.05 -25.85
N ALA A 237 42.51 15.61 -27.06
CA ALA A 237 43.03 14.28 -27.37
C ALA A 237 44.35 14.00 -26.63
N ALA A 238 45.27 14.96 -26.64
CA ALA A 238 46.53 14.88 -25.89
C ALA A 238 46.31 14.88 -24.36
N TYR A 239 45.28 15.58 -23.87
CA TYR A 239 44.89 15.55 -22.46
C TYR A 239 44.32 14.19 -22.07
N ILE A 240 43.34 13.67 -22.82
CA ILE A 240 42.76 12.33 -22.63
C ILE A 240 43.85 11.25 -22.64
N ALA A 241 44.71 11.21 -23.66
CA ALA A 241 45.80 10.24 -23.76
C ALA A 241 46.85 10.37 -22.62
N GLY A 242 46.95 11.54 -22.00
CA GLY A 242 47.82 11.77 -20.85
C GLY A 242 47.34 11.12 -19.55
N ILE A 243 46.03 11.08 -19.32
CA ILE A 243 45.40 10.70 -18.04
C ILE A 243 45.74 9.26 -17.56
N PRO A 244 45.72 8.19 -18.41
CA PRO A 244 45.91 6.79 -17.98
C PRO A 244 47.12 6.51 -17.08
N GLN A 245 48.21 7.28 -17.21
CA GLN A 245 49.42 7.11 -16.39
C GLN A 245 49.17 7.39 -14.90
N ALA A 246 48.30 8.34 -14.55
CA ALA A 246 47.96 8.65 -13.16
C ALA A 246 46.51 9.21 -13.05
N PRO A 247 45.47 8.38 -13.25
CA PRO A 247 44.14 8.86 -13.62
C PRO A 247 43.51 9.82 -12.61
N PHE A 248 43.62 9.56 -11.31
CA PHE A 248 43.10 10.44 -10.26
C PHE A 248 43.93 11.71 -10.03
N ALA A 249 45.21 11.70 -10.41
CA ALA A 249 46.06 12.88 -10.38
C ALA A 249 45.74 13.81 -11.56
N TYR A 250 45.58 13.26 -12.76
CA TYR A 250 45.46 14.01 -14.01
C TYR A 250 44.02 14.36 -14.43
N THR A 251 42.98 13.66 -13.96
CA THR A 251 41.58 14.12 -14.13
C THR A 251 41.38 15.52 -13.54
N PRO A 252 40.57 16.41 -14.14
CA PRO A 252 40.34 17.76 -13.61
C PRO A 252 39.35 17.80 -12.42
N PHE A 253 38.69 16.69 -12.08
CA PHE A 253 37.60 16.67 -11.09
C PHE A 253 37.94 16.02 -9.74
N THR A 254 37.25 16.50 -8.71
CA THR A 254 37.19 15.90 -7.37
C THR A 254 36.16 14.76 -7.30
N ASN A 255 36.08 14.05 -6.17
CA ASN A 255 35.03 13.05 -5.92
C ASN A 255 33.61 13.65 -5.75
N LYS A 256 33.46 14.97 -5.86
CA LYS A 256 32.17 15.68 -5.81
C LYS A 256 31.79 16.33 -7.15
N GLY A 257 32.50 16.00 -8.23
CA GLY A 257 32.28 16.61 -9.56
C GLY A 257 32.74 18.07 -9.68
N VAL A 258 33.17 18.70 -8.58
CA VAL A 258 33.77 20.03 -8.59
C VAL A 258 35.17 19.97 -9.19
N LEU A 259 35.52 20.95 -10.01
CA LEU A 259 36.88 21.14 -10.53
C LEU A 259 37.91 21.27 -9.41
N LYS A 260 39.13 20.80 -9.67
CA LYS A 260 40.31 21.03 -8.83
C LYS A 260 40.75 22.51 -8.86
N SER A 261 41.57 22.92 -7.90
CA SER A 261 42.25 24.22 -7.96
C SER A 261 43.32 24.23 -9.06
N GLU A 262 43.76 25.41 -9.47
CA GLU A 262 44.73 25.62 -10.57
C GLU A 262 46.01 24.79 -10.39
N GLU A 263 46.56 24.75 -9.17
CA GLU A 263 47.78 23.99 -8.82
C GLU A 263 47.56 22.48 -8.90
N ALA A 264 46.32 22.02 -8.69
CA ALA A 264 45.94 20.61 -8.75
C ALA A 264 45.44 20.17 -10.14
N LEU A 265 45.15 21.10 -11.05
CA LEU A 265 44.96 20.85 -12.48
C LEU A 265 46.30 20.73 -13.22
N GLN A 266 47.30 21.51 -12.80
CA GLN A 266 48.60 21.64 -13.45
C GLN A 266 49.30 20.30 -13.82
N PRO A 267 49.30 19.25 -12.97
CA PRO A 267 49.94 17.96 -13.32
C PRO A 267 49.33 17.29 -14.56
N GLY A 268 48.01 17.41 -14.78
CA GLY A 268 47.35 16.89 -15.98
C GLY A 268 47.66 17.74 -17.22
N ILE A 269 47.75 19.05 -17.04
CA ILE A 269 48.10 20.00 -18.11
C ILE A 269 49.56 19.79 -18.57
N ASP A 270 50.51 19.57 -17.66
CA ASP A 270 51.90 19.30 -18.05
C ASP A 270 52.11 17.90 -18.63
N ARG A 271 51.27 16.92 -18.22
CA ARG A 271 51.18 15.64 -18.92
C ARG A 271 50.63 15.80 -20.34
N MET A 272 49.58 16.59 -20.58
CA MET A 272 49.11 16.94 -21.93
C MET A 272 50.21 17.55 -22.80
N LYS A 273 50.98 18.52 -22.27
CA LYS A 273 52.12 19.11 -23.01
C LYS A 273 53.20 18.07 -23.35
N THR A 274 53.42 17.11 -22.44
CA THR A 274 54.33 15.97 -22.69
C THR A 274 53.81 15.07 -23.81
N VAL A 275 52.50 14.83 -23.89
CA VAL A 275 51.85 14.07 -24.99
C VAL A 275 51.97 14.82 -26.31
N LEU A 276 51.68 16.13 -26.35
CA LEU A 276 51.86 16.94 -27.56
C LEU A 276 53.31 16.91 -28.07
N TYR A 277 54.29 16.96 -27.16
CA TYR A 277 55.70 16.83 -27.53
C TYR A 277 56.01 15.44 -28.11
N ARG A 278 55.46 14.36 -27.52
CA ARG A 278 55.59 12.99 -28.06
C ARG A 278 54.97 12.83 -29.45
N MET A 279 53.78 13.38 -29.68
CA MET A 279 53.13 13.35 -30.99
C MET A 279 53.97 14.04 -32.07
N LYS A 280 54.61 15.16 -31.72
CA LYS A 280 55.54 15.87 -32.60
C LYS A 280 56.83 15.07 -32.87
N ASP A 281 57.44 14.52 -31.82
CA ASP A 281 58.71 13.77 -31.90
C ASP A 281 58.55 12.50 -32.76
N ALA A 282 57.41 11.81 -32.64
CA ALA A 282 57.02 10.68 -33.48
C ALA A 282 56.43 11.09 -34.86
N GLY A 283 56.34 12.38 -35.18
CA GLY A 283 55.93 12.88 -36.50
C GLY A 283 54.44 12.84 -36.82
N TYR A 284 53.56 12.63 -35.83
CA TYR A 284 52.10 12.66 -36.01
C TYR A 284 51.53 14.08 -36.18
N ILE A 285 52.22 15.11 -35.68
CA ILE A 285 51.85 16.53 -35.82
C ILE A 285 53.07 17.38 -36.18
N ASP A 286 52.86 18.48 -36.91
CA ASP A 286 53.90 19.44 -37.24
C ASP A 286 54.17 20.48 -36.13
N GLU A 287 55.22 21.30 -36.31
CA GLU A 287 55.58 22.37 -35.36
C GLU A 287 54.46 23.40 -35.17
N THR A 288 53.70 23.74 -36.22
CA THR A 288 52.60 24.71 -36.14
C THR A 288 51.47 24.15 -35.30
N GLN A 289 51.03 22.91 -35.58
CA GLN A 289 50.02 22.20 -34.80
C GLN A 289 50.44 22.06 -33.33
N TYR A 290 51.71 21.68 -33.08
CA TYR A 290 52.28 21.60 -31.74
C TYR A 290 52.23 22.95 -31.01
N GLN A 291 52.72 24.03 -31.63
CA GLN A 291 52.72 25.36 -30.98
C GLN A 291 51.30 25.91 -30.78
N THR A 292 50.36 25.66 -31.69
CA THR A 292 48.94 26.02 -31.50
C THR A 292 48.33 25.27 -30.32
N ALA A 293 48.55 23.95 -30.22
CA ALA A 293 48.01 23.14 -29.12
C ALA A 293 48.70 23.43 -27.77
N LEU A 294 49.99 23.74 -27.78
CA LEU A 294 50.77 24.07 -26.57
C LEU A 294 50.30 25.36 -25.89
N ASN A 295 49.77 26.32 -26.68
CA ASN A 295 49.26 27.60 -26.20
C ASN A 295 47.72 27.60 -26.02
N TYR A 296 47.06 26.45 -26.12
CA TYR A 296 45.61 26.33 -25.94
C TYR A 296 45.23 26.21 -24.47
N ASP A 297 44.26 26.99 -24.01
CA ASP A 297 43.71 26.87 -22.66
C ASP A 297 42.68 25.73 -22.59
N ILE A 298 43.18 24.53 -22.29
CA ILE A 298 42.35 23.34 -22.10
C ILE A 298 41.38 23.45 -20.91
N THR A 299 41.57 24.41 -20.00
CA THR A 299 40.69 24.55 -18.82
C THR A 299 39.34 25.16 -19.17
N ALA A 300 39.27 25.94 -20.25
CA ALA A 300 38.03 26.50 -20.78
C ALA A 300 37.05 25.43 -21.32
N ASP A 301 37.56 24.25 -21.70
CA ASP A 301 36.76 23.14 -22.22
C ASP A 301 36.19 22.22 -21.12
N PHE A 302 36.67 22.32 -19.87
CA PHE A 302 36.23 21.41 -18.81
C PHE A 302 34.75 21.66 -18.43
N ARG A 303 33.96 20.59 -18.41
CA ARG A 303 32.53 20.66 -18.06
C ARG A 303 32.30 21.23 -16.66
N SER A 304 31.24 22.03 -16.53
CA SER A 304 30.68 22.39 -15.23
C SER A 304 30.17 21.14 -14.47
N PRO A 305 30.12 21.16 -13.12
CA PRO A 305 29.71 20.01 -12.32
C PRO A 305 28.30 19.51 -12.65
N GLU A 306 28.13 18.19 -12.77
CA GLU A 306 26.88 17.53 -13.12
C GLU A 306 26.24 16.86 -11.89
N MET A 307 25.02 17.25 -11.54
CA MET A 307 24.28 16.63 -10.43
C MET A 307 23.70 15.27 -10.86
N ARG A 308 24.02 14.23 -10.08
CA ARG A 308 23.67 12.84 -10.39
C ARG A 308 22.15 12.61 -10.22
N PRO A 309 21.57 11.58 -10.85
CA PRO A 309 20.15 11.22 -10.63
C PRO A 309 19.81 11.02 -9.17
N GLU A 310 20.68 10.34 -8.42
CA GLU A 310 20.54 10.11 -6.98
C GLU A 310 20.62 11.39 -6.13
N ASP A 311 21.11 12.52 -6.67
CA ASP A 311 21.09 13.83 -5.99
C ASP A 311 19.86 14.66 -6.35
N ARG A 312 19.40 14.61 -7.63
CA ARG A 312 18.29 15.43 -8.15
C ARG A 312 16.91 14.79 -7.94
N TYR A 313 16.85 13.48 -8.10
CA TYR A 313 15.63 12.69 -8.21
C TYR A 313 15.76 11.39 -7.40
N PRO A 314 16.07 11.43 -6.09
CA PRO A 314 16.50 10.26 -5.33
C PRO A 314 15.44 9.14 -5.28
N TRP A 315 14.23 9.41 -4.77
CA TRP A 315 13.15 8.41 -4.73
C TRP A 315 12.87 7.81 -6.11
N LEU A 316 12.76 8.64 -7.16
CA LEU A 316 12.55 8.17 -8.53
C LEU A 316 13.70 7.28 -9.04
N THR A 317 14.95 7.68 -8.80
CA THR A 317 16.13 6.92 -9.22
C THR A 317 16.14 5.54 -8.58
N TYR A 318 15.88 5.44 -7.27
CA TYR A 318 15.84 4.16 -6.56
C TYR A 318 14.60 3.32 -6.91
N GLU A 319 13.44 3.94 -7.16
CA GLU A 319 12.22 3.25 -7.58
C GLU A 319 12.37 2.64 -8.98
N LEU A 320 12.95 3.39 -9.93
CA LEU A 320 13.30 2.88 -11.27
C LEU A 320 14.41 1.81 -11.20
N GLU A 321 15.44 2.01 -10.37
CA GLU A 321 16.50 1.02 -10.13
C GLU A 321 15.91 -0.29 -9.58
N SER A 322 14.91 -0.24 -8.68
CA SER A 322 14.27 -1.43 -8.12
C SER A 322 13.39 -2.14 -9.15
N ARG A 323 12.41 -1.43 -9.77
CA ARG A 323 11.46 -2.07 -10.69
C ARG A 323 12.13 -2.63 -11.95
N ALA A 324 13.22 -2.00 -12.41
CA ALA A 324 14.03 -2.57 -13.49
C ALA A 324 14.66 -3.91 -13.09
N LYS A 325 15.07 -4.10 -11.83
CA LYS A 325 15.62 -5.39 -11.36
C LYS A 325 14.55 -6.45 -11.21
N ASP A 326 13.38 -6.14 -10.67
CA ASP A 326 12.28 -7.12 -10.59
C ASP A 326 11.91 -7.63 -12.01
N ILE A 327 11.78 -6.72 -12.98
CA ILE A 327 11.51 -7.06 -14.40
C ILE A 327 12.65 -7.90 -15.02
N ILE A 328 13.92 -7.49 -14.83
CA ILE A 328 15.07 -8.23 -15.40
C ILE A 328 15.27 -9.58 -14.69
N ALA A 329 14.95 -9.69 -13.40
CA ALA A 329 14.98 -10.96 -12.67
C ALA A 329 13.93 -11.94 -13.21
N GLU A 330 12.70 -11.49 -13.49
CA GLU A 330 11.68 -12.30 -14.16
C GLU A 330 12.10 -12.72 -15.58
N LYS A 331 12.74 -11.82 -16.34
CA LYS A 331 13.27 -12.14 -17.69
C LYS A 331 14.37 -13.20 -17.65
N LEU A 332 15.39 -13.01 -16.81
CA LEU A 332 16.49 -13.96 -16.63
C LEU A 332 15.99 -15.32 -16.11
N ALA A 333 14.98 -15.33 -15.24
CA ALA A 333 14.34 -16.55 -14.77
C ALA A 333 13.58 -17.27 -15.90
N ALA A 334 12.83 -16.55 -16.73
CA ALA A 334 12.12 -17.11 -17.88
C ALA A 334 13.08 -17.65 -18.96
N GLU A 335 14.23 -17.00 -19.17
CA GLU A 335 15.32 -17.47 -20.05
C GLU A 335 15.96 -18.77 -19.53
N ASP A 336 16.18 -18.89 -18.21
CA ASP A 336 16.59 -20.13 -17.52
C ASP A 336 15.47 -21.20 -17.46
N GLY A 337 14.27 -20.93 -18.00
CA GLY A 337 13.13 -21.86 -18.03
C GLY A 337 12.42 -22.04 -16.68
N ILE A 338 12.53 -21.06 -15.76
CA ILE A 338 11.89 -21.07 -14.45
C ILE A 338 10.43 -20.59 -14.55
N ASP A 339 9.54 -21.30 -13.85
CA ASP A 339 8.15 -20.91 -13.69
C ASP A 339 8.00 -19.63 -12.84
N PRO A 340 7.17 -18.64 -13.24
CA PRO A 340 7.01 -17.38 -12.51
C PRO A 340 6.44 -17.53 -11.09
N GLU A 341 5.53 -18.48 -10.85
CA GLU A 341 5.02 -18.71 -9.50
C GLU A 341 6.07 -19.39 -8.61
N ARG A 342 6.90 -20.27 -9.19
CA ARG A 342 8.07 -20.81 -8.48
C ARG A 342 9.05 -19.70 -8.09
N LEU A 343 9.32 -18.74 -8.98
CA LEU A 343 10.18 -17.58 -8.67
C LEU A 343 9.62 -16.72 -7.53
N LYS A 344 8.30 -16.48 -7.50
CA LYS A 344 7.64 -15.70 -6.43
C LYS A 344 7.64 -16.40 -5.08
N ASN A 345 7.52 -17.73 -5.05
CA ASN A 345 7.37 -18.52 -3.82
C ASN A 345 8.69 -19.07 -3.24
N GLU A 346 9.75 -19.22 -4.03
CA GLU A 346 11.07 -19.64 -3.53
C GLU A 346 11.99 -18.43 -3.29
N GLU A 347 12.01 -17.91 -2.06
CA GLU A 347 12.82 -16.75 -1.63
C GLU A 347 14.28 -16.79 -2.15
N LYS A 348 15.01 -17.89 -1.89
CA LYS A 348 16.40 -18.09 -2.34
C LYS A 348 16.55 -18.14 -3.87
N LEU A 349 15.49 -18.49 -4.60
CA LEU A 349 15.47 -18.46 -6.06
C LEU A 349 15.25 -17.03 -6.54
N LYS A 350 14.35 -16.26 -5.91
CA LYS A 350 14.23 -14.82 -6.14
C LYS A 350 15.55 -14.11 -5.89
N ASP A 351 16.20 -14.35 -4.76
CA ASP A 351 17.50 -13.74 -4.41
C ASP A 351 18.58 -13.99 -5.49
N LYS A 352 18.69 -15.23 -6.00
CA LYS A 352 19.59 -15.56 -7.12
C LYS A 352 19.35 -14.62 -8.31
N TYR A 353 18.11 -14.48 -8.77
CA TYR A 353 17.81 -13.66 -9.94
C TYR A 353 17.85 -12.16 -9.66
N MET A 354 17.53 -11.70 -8.45
CA MET A 354 17.70 -10.29 -8.06
C MET A 354 19.18 -9.88 -8.02
N ILE A 355 20.09 -10.76 -7.62
CA ILE A 355 21.55 -10.52 -7.67
C ILE A 355 22.04 -10.45 -9.13
N LEU A 356 21.58 -11.36 -9.98
CA LEU A 356 21.91 -11.34 -11.42
C LEU A 356 21.33 -10.09 -12.11
N ALA A 357 20.11 -9.69 -11.75
CA ALA A 357 19.45 -8.51 -12.25
C ALA A 357 20.07 -7.20 -11.73
N ASP A 358 20.55 -7.13 -10.48
CA ASP A 358 21.28 -5.95 -9.98
C ASP A 358 22.55 -5.71 -10.79
N ARG A 359 23.34 -6.77 -11.05
CA ARG A 359 24.50 -6.70 -11.94
C ARG A 359 24.09 -6.23 -13.34
N ASP A 360 23.14 -6.91 -13.97
CA ASP A 360 22.76 -6.64 -15.36
C ASP A 360 22.16 -5.24 -15.53
N VAL A 361 21.29 -4.81 -14.61
CA VAL A 361 20.72 -3.44 -14.56
C VAL A 361 21.80 -2.38 -14.35
N ARG A 362 22.90 -2.69 -13.68
CA ARG A 362 24.05 -1.77 -13.55
C ARG A 362 24.97 -1.76 -14.77
N SER A 363 25.22 -2.92 -15.39
CA SER A 363 26.39 -3.10 -16.26
C SER A 363 26.13 -3.55 -17.71
N LYS A 364 24.89 -3.81 -18.12
CA LYS A 364 24.56 -4.10 -19.54
C LYS A 364 24.22 -2.87 -20.39
N GLY A 365 24.27 -1.66 -19.83
CA GLY A 365 24.01 -0.41 -20.56
C GLY A 365 22.55 -0.24 -21.02
N TYR A 366 21.58 -0.80 -20.28
CA TYR A 366 20.17 -0.70 -20.63
C TYR A 366 19.68 0.76 -20.63
N ARG A 367 18.70 1.06 -21.49
CA ARG A 367 17.96 2.32 -21.48
C ARG A 367 16.56 2.07 -20.93
N ILE A 368 16.33 2.54 -19.71
CA ILE A 368 15.15 2.25 -18.89
C ILE A 368 14.21 3.47 -18.95
N TYR A 369 13.09 3.32 -19.64
CA TYR A 369 12.12 4.38 -19.88
C TYR A 369 10.93 4.25 -18.92
N SER A 370 10.58 5.35 -18.26
CA SER A 370 9.48 5.37 -17.28
C SER A 370 8.20 6.02 -17.81
N THR A 371 7.10 5.80 -17.09
CA THR A 371 5.80 6.44 -17.34
C THR A 371 5.70 7.86 -16.75
N ILE A 372 6.65 8.26 -15.92
CA ILE A 372 6.59 9.48 -15.10
C ILE A 372 6.72 10.71 -16.00
N ASN A 373 5.70 11.57 -15.99
CA ASN A 373 5.74 12.88 -16.61
C ASN A 373 6.61 13.80 -15.74
N LYS A 374 7.78 14.19 -16.24
CA LYS A 374 8.75 15.03 -15.53
C LYS A 374 8.11 16.28 -14.92
N ASP A 375 7.32 17.02 -15.69
CA ASP A 375 6.82 18.33 -15.23
C ASP A 375 5.68 18.16 -14.22
N MET A 376 4.90 17.08 -14.29
CA MET A 376 3.96 16.69 -13.21
C MET A 376 4.67 16.20 -11.94
N TYR A 377 5.83 15.55 -12.08
CA TYR A 377 6.69 15.14 -10.96
C TYR A 377 7.27 16.38 -10.27
N ASP A 378 7.97 17.25 -11.01
CA ASP A 378 8.53 18.51 -10.51
C ASP A 378 7.44 19.40 -9.88
N ALA A 379 6.24 19.45 -10.46
CA ALA A 379 5.10 20.21 -9.92
C ALA A 379 4.49 19.59 -8.65
N MET A 380 4.52 18.26 -8.46
CA MET A 380 4.06 17.61 -7.23
C MET A 380 5.10 17.69 -6.11
N GLN A 381 6.39 17.49 -6.40
CA GLN A 381 7.48 17.71 -5.44
C GLN A 381 7.48 19.15 -4.92
N LYS A 382 7.48 20.13 -5.84
CA LYS A 382 7.42 21.57 -5.47
C LYS A 382 6.16 21.92 -4.66
N ALA A 383 5.03 21.26 -4.94
CA ALA A 383 3.80 21.44 -4.16
C ALA A 383 3.91 20.81 -2.76
N ALA A 384 4.65 19.71 -2.60
CA ALA A 384 4.93 19.07 -1.33
C ALA A 384 5.84 19.96 -0.46
N ASP A 385 6.94 20.47 -1.01
CA ASP A 385 7.90 21.36 -0.32
C ASP A 385 7.21 22.61 0.24
N ASN A 386 6.29 23.19 -0.53
CA ASN A 386 5.60 24.43 -0.19
C ASN A 386 4.39 24.25 0.74
N PHE A 387 4.00 23.01 1.08
CA PHE A 387 2.82 22.76 1.90
C PHE A 387 3.08 22.96 3.39
N LYS A 388 2.55 24.04 3.97
CA LYS A 388 2.87 24.47 5.36
C LYS A 388 2.03 23.80 6.45
N TYR A 389 1.13 22.87 6.09
CA TYR A 389 0.12 22.33 7.02
C TYR A 389 0.26 20.83 7.31
N TYR A 390 1.46 20.24 7.19
CA TYR A 390 1.69 18.83 7.53
C TYR A 390 1.35 18.49 8.99
N GLY A 391 1.91 19.25 9.94
CA GLY A 391 1.69 19.05 11.36
C GLY A 391 2.91 19.41 12.19
N HIS A 392 2.99 18.81 13.37
CA HIS A 392 4.12 18.91 14.28
C HIS A 392 5.28 18.04 13.76
N THR A 393 6.51 18.50 14.01
CA THR A 393 7.70 17.64 13.95
C THR A 393 8.04 17.25 15.37
N TYR A 394 8.08 15.96 15.67
CA TYR A 394 8.61 15.46 16.94
C TYR A 394 10.14 15.42 16.89
N THR A 395 10.82 15.46 18.02
CA THR A 395 12.25 15.14 18.13
C THR A 395 12.41 13.79 18.82
N GLY A 396 13.34 12.97 18.35
CA GLY A 396 13.73 11.69 18.94
C GLY A 396 15.24 11.64 19.16
N LYS A 397 15.70 10.59 19.86
CA LYS A 397 17.11 10.23 19.91
C LYS A 397 17.41 9.12 18.91
N ASP A 398 18.52 9.26 18.21
CA ASP A 398 19.16 8.19 17.43
C ASP A 398 20.68 8.21 17.72
N LYS A 399 21.43 7.26 17.19
CA LYS A 399 22.89 7.23 17.30
C LYS A 399 23.56 7.66 16.00
N ASP A 400 24.53 8.55 16.11
CA ASP A 400 25.42 8.85 15.00
C ASP A 400 26.16 7.57 14.57
N PRO A 401 26.11 7.16 13.29
CA PRO A 401 26.67 5.88 12.83
C PRO A 401 28.21 5.88 12.75
N VAL A 402 28.87 7.01 12.99
CA VAL A 402 30.33 7.18 12.97
C VAL A 402 30.89 7.32 14.39
N THR A 403 30.23 8.08 15.27
CA THR A 403 30.69 8.31 16.66
C THR A 403 30.01 7.41 17.70
N GLY A 404 28.79 6.93 17.42
CA GLY A 404 27.96 6.17 18.36
C GLY A 404 27.28 7.00 19.45
N GLU A 405 27.44 8.34 19.43
CA GLU A 405 26.82 9.28 20.38
C GLU A 405 25.33 9.52 20.07
N GLU A 406 24.55 9.89 21.09
CA GLU A 406 23.12 10.19 20.92
C GLU A 406 22.89 11.59 20.31
N ILE A 407 22.37 11.61 19.09
CA ILE A 407 21.96 12.81 18.36
C ILE A 407 20.44 13.02 18.44
N ASP A 408 20.01 14.28 18.40
CA ASP A 408 18.59 14.63 18.26
C ASP A 408 18.20 14.60 16.78
N VAL A 409 17.20 13.79 16.44
CA VAL A 409 16.70 13.60 15.06
C VAL A 409 15.26 14.10 14.95
N GLU A 410 14.96 14.82 13.87
CA GLU A 410 13.59 15.25 13.55
C GLU A 410 12.76 14.08 13.00
N MET A 411 11.58 13.87 13.58
CA MET A 411 10.54 12.96 13.11
C MET A 411 9.33 13.78 12.61
N PRO A 412 9.38 14.32 11.38
CA PRO A 412 8.29 15.07 10.80
C PRO A 412 7.08 14.19 10.44
N VAL A 413 5.90 14.80 10.33
CA VAL A 413 4.80 14.20 9.55
C VAL A 413 5.26 14.05 8.10
N GLN A 414 5.19 12.82 7.56
CA GLN A 414 5.52 12.44 6.19
C GLN A 414 4.31 12.49 5.25
N VAL A 415 4.57 12.31 3.96
CA VAL A 415 3.58 12.25 2.87
C VAL A 415 3.93 11.14 1.89
N GLY A 416 2.90 10.49 1.36
CA GLY A 416 2.98 9.59 0.21
C GLY A 416 1.89 9.96 -0.79
N SER A 417 2.17 9.96 -2.09
CA SER A 417 1.23 10.39 -3.13
C SER A 417 1.45 9.63 -4.43
N ILE A 418 0.39 9.22 -5.13
CA ILE A 418 0.43 8.52 -6.43
C ILE A 418 -0.64 9.12 -7.36
N LEU A 419 -0.24 9.47 -8.58
CA LEU A 419 -1.12 9.87 -9.68
C LEU A 419 -1.09 8.82 -10.80
N ILE A 420 -2.23 8.18 -11.08
CA ILE A 420 -2.40 7.14 -12.11
C ILE A 420 -3.31 7.63 -13.24
N GLU A 421 -3.00 7.28 -14.49
CA GLU A 421 -3.89 7.37 -15.64
C GLU A 421 -4.81 6.13 -15.71
N ASN A 422 -6.11 6.33 -15.52
CA ASN A 422 -7.09 5.27 -15.27
C ASN A 422 -7.30 4.32 -16.46
N THR A 423 -7.10 4.82 -17.68
CA THR A 423 -7.33 4.05 -18.92
C THR A 423 -6.13 3.20 -19.34
N THR A 424 -5.00 3.32 -18.65
CA THR A 424 -3.74 2.65 -19.04
C THR A 424 -3.00 1.99 -17.89
N GLY A 425 -3.17 2.43 -16.64
CA GLY A 425 -2.36 2.01 -15.50
C GLY A 425 -1.04 2.78 -15.34
N ARG A 426 -0.75 3.77 -16.20
CA ARG A 426 0.50 4.55 -16.12
C ARG A 426 0.55 5.37 -14.84
N ILE A 427 1.61 5.21 -14.05
CA ILE A 427 1.92 6.14 -12.96
C ILE A 427 2.53 7.39 -13.59
N LEU A 428 1.82 8.52 -13.52
CA LEU A 428 2.22 9.78 -14.15
C LEU A 428 3.14 10.60 -13.25
N SER A 429 2.96 10.51 -11.93
CA SER A 429 3.72 11.26 -10.93
C SER A 429 3.52 10.64 -9.54
N PHE A 430 4.46 10.87 -8.63
CA PHE A 430 4.36 10.43 -7.24
C PHE A 430 5.12 11.39 -6.30
N VAL A 431 4.85 11.30 -5.00
CA VAL A 431 5.65 11.95 -3.93
C VAL A 431 6.01 10.89 -2.90
N GLY A 432 7.31 10.64 -2.71
CA GLY A 432 7.81 9.57 -1.82
C GLY A 432 8.07 9.98 -0.37
N GLY A 433 8.06 11.28 -0.07
CA GLY A 433 8.32 11.81 1.28
C GLY A 433 8.45 13.33 1.25
N ARG A 434 8.94 13.92 2.34
CA ARG A 434 9.19 15.38 2.43
C ARG A 434 10.63 15.79 2.26
N ASP A 435 11.56 14.98 2.77
CA ASP A 435 13.00 15.17 2.56
C ASP A 435 13.69 13.81 2.57
N PHE A 436 14.35 13.49 1.46
CA PHE A 436 15.06 12.22 1.28
C PHE A 436 16.23 12.08 2.27
N LYS A 437 16.83 13.19 2.72
CA LYS A 437 17.93 13.17 3.70
C LYS A 437 17.47 12.86 5.13
N THR A 438 16.17 13.02 5.39
CA THR A 438 15.54 12.67 6.67
C THR A 438 15.01 11.23 6.63
N THR A 439 14.47 10.77 5.50
CA THR A 439 14.10 9.37 5.29
C THR A 439 14.16 8.99 3.80
N GLU A 440 14.85 7.90 3.49
CA GLU A 440 14.97 7.38 2.11
C GLU A 440 13.71 6.59 1.68
N VAL A 441 12.84 6.23 2.63
CA VAL A 441 11.64 5.41 2.41
C VAL A 441 10.70 6.07 1.40
N ASN A 442 10.31 5.34 0.35
CA ASN A 442 9.30 5.78 -0.60
C ASN A 442 7.90 5.51 -0.05
N HIS A 443 7.31 6.50 0.62
CA HIS A 443 5.99 6.40 1.24
C HIS A 443 4.84 6.17 0.25
N ALA A 444 5.06 6.40 -1.05
CA ALA A 444 4.09 6.07 -2.08
C ALA A 444 3.96 4.55 -2.32
N THR A 445 5.10 3.84 -2.33
CA THR A 445 5.24 2.49 -2.90
C THR A 445 5.67 1.43 -1.89
N GLN A 446 6.32 1.83 -0.78
CA GLN A 446 6.92 0.91 0.22
C GLN A 446 6.23 0.95 1.59
N ALA A 447 5.57 2.04 1.95
CA ALA A 447 4.95 2.21 3.26
C ALA A 447 3.56 1.55 3.34
N PHE A 448 3.53 0.28 3.72
CA PHE A 448 2.28 -0.42 4.06
C PHE A 448 1.64 0.20 5.31
N ARG A 449 0.39 0.66 5.19
CA ARG A 449 -0.36 1.37 6.24
C ARG A 449 -1.85 0.99 6.24
N PRO A 450 -2.54 0.97 7.39
CA PRO A 450 -3.98 0.77 7.41
C PRO A 450 -4.69 1.94 6.69
N ASN A 451 -5.49 1.64 5.66
CA ASN A 451 -6.13 2.66 4.81
C ASN A 451 -7.45 3.23 5.38
N GLY A 452 -7.92 2.66 6.49
CA GLY A 452 -9.10 3.13 7.21
C GLY A 452 -10.34 3.20 6.32
N SER A 453 -11.12 4.28 6.46
CA SER A 453 -12.37 4.44 5.71
C SER A 453 -12.26 4.57 4.18
N THR A 454 -11.07 4.52 3.57
CA THR A 454 -10.95 4.31 2.10
C THR A 454 -11.25 2.87 1.69
N MET A 455 -11.15 1.90 2.61
CA MET A 455 -11.54 0.51 2.38
C MET A 455 -13.05 0.32 2.15
N LYS A 456 -13.89 1.23 2.65
CA LYS A 456 -15.36 1.12 2.61
C LYS A 456 -15.92 0.93 1.19
N PRO A 457 -15.64 1.79 0.19
CA PRO A 457 -16.09 1.53 -1.18
C PRO A 457 -15.52 0.23 -1.75
N LEU A 458 -14.24 -0.08 -1.49
CA LEU A 458 -13.53 -1.23 -2.07
C LEU A 458 -14.05 -2.59 -1.58
N LEU A 459 -14.36 -2.73 -0.28
CA LEU A 459 -14.64 -4.00 0.38
C LEU A 459 -16.10 -4.14 0.86
N VAL A 460 -16.82 -3.03 1.02
CA VAL A 460 -18.18 -3.02 1.59
C VAL A 460 -19.21 -2.62 0.54
N TYR A 461 -19.13 -1.38 0.05
CA TYR A 461 -20.23 -0.81 -0.75
C TYR A 461 -20.24 -1.32 -2.20
N ALA A 462 -19.09 -1.43 -2.88
CA ALA A 462 -19.06 -2.00 -4.23
C ALA A 462 -19.43 -3.49 -4.27
N PRO A 463 -18.91 -4.37 -3.40
CA PRO A 463 -19.40 -5.75 -3.32
C PRO A 463 -20.88 -5.84 -2.97
N ALA A 464 -21.41 -5.00 -2.08
CA ALA A 464 -22.84 -5.03 -1.75
C ALA A 464 -23.77 -4.60 -2.91
N VAL A 465 -23.33 -3.68 -3.76
CA VAL A 465 -24.06 -3.32 -5.00
C VAL A 465 -23.94 -4.43 -6.05
N GLU A 466 -22.73 -4.99 -6.27
CA GLU A 466 -22.50 -6.09 -7.22
C GLU A 466 -23.27 -7.36 -6.84
N TYR A 467 -23.34 -7.67 -5.55
CA TYR A 467 -24.09 -8.80 -4.99
C TYR A 467 -25.61 -8.57 -4.87
N GLY A 468 -26.13 -7.43 -5.35
CA GLY A 468 -27.56 -7.11 -5.35
C GLY A 468 -28.17 -6.92 -3.96
N VAL A 469 -27.40 -6.45 -2.97
CA VAL A 469 -27.85 -6.25 -1.58
C VAL A 469 -28.34 -4.82 -1.35
N ILE A 470 -27.78 -3.83 -2.06
CA ILE A 470 -28.18 -2.42 -1.98
C ILE A 470 -28.20 -1.72 -3.34
N GLY A 471 -29.02 -0.68 -3.45
CA GLY A 471 -28.81 0.45 -4.38
C GLY A 471 -28.26 1.67 -3.63
N ALA A 472 -27.96 2.76 -4.34
CA ALA A 472 -27.33 3.95 -3.76
C ALA A 472 -28.12 4.57 -2.59
N GLY A 473 -29.45 4.48 -2.64
CA GLY A 473 -30.36 5.04 -1.63
C GLY A 473 -30.84 4.05 -0.57
N SER A 474 -30.49 2.76 -0.66
CA SER A 474 -30.99 1.74 0.26
C SER A 474 -30.68 2.08 1.72
N PRO A 475 -31.61 1.87 2.67
CA PRO A 475 -31.41 2.23 4.07
C PRO A 475 -30.42 1.28 4.75
N LEU A 476 -29.39 1.85 5.37
CA LEU A 476 -28.44 1.18 6.25
C LEU A 476 -28.74 1.52 7.70
N VAL A 477 -28.35 0.61 8.60
CA VAL A 477 -28.61 0.73 10.04
C VAL A 477 -27.40 1.32 10.74
N ASP A 478 -27.54 2.55 11.24
CA ASP A 478 -26.53 3.24 12.03
C ASP A 478 -26.86 3.16 13.52
N VAL A 479 -26.85 1.93 14.04
CA VAL A 479 -27.15 1.59 15.45
C VAL A 479 -25.97 0.82 16.05
N LYS A 480 -25.62 1.11 17.30
CA LYS A 480 -24.51 0.47 18.01
C LYS A 480 -24.76 -1.02 18.23
N PHE A 481 -23.66 -1.77 18.34
CA PHE A 481 -23.65 -3.20 18.63
C PHE A 481 -22.34 -3.60 19.32
N SER A 482 -22.30 -4.83 19.84
CA SER A 482 -21.13 -5.40 20.50
C SER A 482 -20.96 -6.86 20.08
N ILE A 483 -19.72 -7.30 19.85
CA ILE A 483 -19.34 -8.68 19.58
C ILE A 483 -18.28 -9.09 20.60
N GLY A 484 -18.68 -9.88 21.61
CA GLY A 484 -17.82 -10.18 22.74
C GLY A 484 -17.38 -8.91 23.47
N LYS A 485 -16.07 -8.59 23.43
CA LYS A 485 -15.50 -7.36 23.99
C LYS A 485 -15.42 -6.18 23.02
N TRP A 486 -15.67 -6.39 21.72
CA TRP A 486 -15.53 -5.35 20.69
C TRP A 486 -16.84 -4.59 20.50
N SER A 487 -16.82 -3.30 20.78
CA SER A 487 -17.97 -2.38 20.62
C SER A 487 -17.55 -1.22 19.69
N PRO A 488 -17.71 -1.36 18.37
CA PRO A 488 -17.36 -0.30 17.43
C PRO A 488 -18.25 0.93 17.61
N ASN A 489 -17.73 2.09 17.19
CA ASN A 489 -18.44 3.36 17.22
C ASN A 489 -18.19 4.12 15.91
N ASN A 490 -19.05 5.09 15.60
CA ASN A 490 -18.78 6.11 14.59
C ASN A 490 -17.64 7.05 15.04
N TYR A 491 -17.11 7.83 14.09
CA TYR A 491 -16.01 8.76 14.32
C TYR A 491 -16.32 9.78 15.43
N ILE A 492 -17.55 10.31 15.44
CA ILE A 492 -18.12 10.94 16.63
C ILE A 492 -18.74 9.83 17.47
N THR A 493 -18.19 9.55 18.64
CA THR A 493 -18.60 8.39 19.45
C THR A 493 -20.02 8.49 20.03
N SER A 494 -20.62 9.69 20.03
CA SER A 494 -22.02 9.94 20.38
C SER A 494 -22.99 9.93 19.19
N ASP A 495 -22.50 9.87 17.94
CA ASP A 495 -23.32 9.87 16.73
C ASP A 495 -23.85 8.45 16.45
N GLU A 496 -25.17 8.29 16.54
CA GLU A 496 -25.94 7.08 16.26
C GLU A 496 -27.23 7.52 15.57
N ARG A 497 -27.34 7.27 14.26
CA ARG A 497 -28.36 7.93 13.42
C ARG A 497 -29.62 7.10 13.13
N GLY A 498 -29.61 5.80 13.45
CA GLY A 498 -30.67 4.90 13.05
C GLY A 498 -30.63 4.63 11.55
N LEU A 499 -31.78 4.56 10.88
CA LEU A 499 -31.84 4.32 9.43
C LEU A 499 -31.41 5.54 8.61
N ILE A 500 -30.34 5.40 7.82
CA ILE A 500 -29.81 6.41 6.90
C ILE A 500 -29.56 5.84 5.49
N PRO A 501 -29.63 6.63 4.41
CA PRO A 501 -29.34 6.13 3.05
C PRO A 501 -27.88 5.69 2.88
N ALA A 502 -27.64 4.63 2.09
CA ALA A 502 -26.29 4.12 1.83
C ALA A 502 -25.33 5.19 1.28
N ARG A 503 -25.79 6.07 0.38
CA ARG A 503 -25.00 7.22 -0.12
C ARG A 503 -24.62 8.22 0.99
N GLU A 504 -25.48 8.42 1.98
CA GLU A 504 -25.19 9.31 3.13
C GLU A 504 -24.18 8.65 4.08
N ALA A 505 -24.40 7.37 4.41
CA ALA A 505 -23.48 6.58 5.23
C ALA A 505 -22.06 6.52 4.64
N LEU A 506 -21.93 6.48 3.31
CA LEU A 506 -20.64 6.53 2.61
C LEU A 506 -20.03 7.95 2.57
N ALA A 507 -20.85 8.99 2.34
CA ALA A 507 -20.43 10.39 2.27
C ALA A 507 -19.87 10.92 3.61
N ASP A 508 -20.63 10.69 4.68
CA ASP A 508 -20.26 11.01 6.06
C ASP A 508 -19.31 9.96 6.66
N SER A 509 -19.08 8.86 5.93
CA SER A 509 -18.09 7.83 6.28
C SER A 509 -18.39 7.10 7.60
N GLN A 510 -19.66 6.80 7.87
CA GLN A 510 -20.08 6.14 9.11
C GLN A 510 -19.53 4.72 9.24
N ASN A 511 -19.28 4.29 10.48
CA ASN A 511 -18.68 3.00 10.79
C ASN A 511 -19.74 1.93 11.06
N LEU A 512 -20.77 2.25 11.85
CA LEU A 512 -21.79 1.28 12.26
C LEU A 512 -22.55 0.75 11.04
N SER A 513 -23.02 1.66 10.18
CA SER A 513 -23.63 1.33 8.88
C SER A 513 -22.74 0.46 7.98
N ALA A 514 -21.45 0.80 7.86
CA ALA A 514 -20.52 0.06 7.00
C ALA A 514 -20.21 -1.34 7.55
N LEU A 515 -20.01 -1.47 8.86
CA LEU A 515 -19.75 -2.77 9.51
C LEU A 515 -20.96 -3.70 9.44
N ARG A 516 -22.18 -3.17 9.56
CA ARG A 516 -23.43 -3.93 9.40
C ARG A 516 -23.65 -4.38 7.95
N LEU A 517 -23.44 -3.49 6.98
CA LEU A 517 -23.49 -3.87 5.57
C LEU A 517 -22.43 -4.95 5.22
N TYR A 518 -21.19 -4.80 5.72
CA TYR A 518 -20.13 -5.78 5.53
C TYR A 518 -20.47 -7.12 6.17
N ASN A 519 -21.02 -7.10 7.38
CA ASN A 519 -21.49 -8.28 8.12
C ASN A 519 -22.49 -9.13 7.33
N ASP A 520 -23.34 -8.50 6.52
CA ASP A 520 -24.38 -9.18 5.74
C ASP A 520 -23.85 -9.78 4.43
N ILE A 521 -22.68 -9.32 3.95
CA ILE A 521 -22.04 -9.82 2.73
C ILE A 521 -20.77 -10.66 2.96
N ILE A 522 -20.16 -10.65 4.14
CA ILE A 522 -18.84 -11.26 4.39
C ILE A 522 -18.78 -12.76 4.02
N ASN A 523 -19.88 -13.48 4.20
CA ASN A 523 -20.00 -14.89 3.82
C ASN A 523 -19.92 -15.13 2.29
N LYS A 524 -20.04 -14.10 1.45
CA LYS A 524 -19.86 -14.14 -0.01
C LYS A 524 -18.39 -13.94 -0.45
N ARG A 525 -17.44 -13.82 0.49
CA ARG A 525 -16.01 -13.55 0.28
C ARG A 525 -15.69 -12.22 -0.47
N PRO A 526 -16.22 -11.07 -0.04
CA PRO A 526 -15.93 -9.78 -0.67
C PRO A 526 -14.44 -9.38 -0.65
N ALA A 527 -13.64 -9.92 0.27
CA ALA A 527 -12.20 -9.69 0.31
C ALA A 527 -11.46 -10.21 -0.95
N ASP A 528 -12.03 -11.19 -1.67
CA ASP A 528 -11.47 -11.69 -2.94
C ASP A 528 -11.45 -10.61 -4.04
N TYR A 529 -12.23 -9.53 -3.91
CA TYR A 529 -12.14 -8.38 -4.82
C TYR A 529 -10.89 -7.52 -4.57
N LEU A 530 -10.35 -7.49 -3.34
CA LEU A 530 -9.14 -6.71 -3.03
C LEU A 530 -7.91 -7.31 -3.72
N THR A 531 -7.78 -8.64 -3.73
CA THR A 531 -6.72 -9.35 -4.47
C THR A 531 -6.80 -9.07 -5.98
N LYS A 532 -8.03 -8.99 -6.53
CA LYS A 532 -8.26 -8.59 -7.93
C LYS A 532 -7.99 -7.10 -8.22
N MET A 533 -7.77 -6.29 -7.19
CA MET A 533 -7.41 -4.87 -7.25
C MET A 533 -5.97 -4.62 -6.77
N GLY A 534 -5.10 -5.63 -6.84
CA GLY A 534 -3.65 -5.48 -6.60
C GLY A 534 -3.20 -5.46 -5.14
N PHE A 535 -4.05 -5.75 -4.15
CA PHE A 535 -3.61 -5.80 -2.75
C PHE A 535 -2.69 -7.01 -2.50
N THR A 536 -1.40 -6.75 -2.24
CA THR A 536 -0.35 -7.79 -2.17
C THR A 536 -0.12 -8.41 -0.78
N LYS A 537 -0.62 -7.79 0.30
CA LYS A 537 -0.33 -8.17 1.70
C LYS A 537 -1.57 -8.47 2.58
N LEU A 538 -2.63 -9.02 1.99
CA LEU A 538 -3.83 -9.46 2.73
C LEU A 538 -3.52 -10.71 3.59
N ALA A 539 -3.73 -10.63 4.90
CA ALA A 539 -3.58 -11.77 5.79
C ALA A 539 -4.83 -12.67 5.79
N PRO A 540 -4.75 -13.95 6.19
CA PRO A 540 -5.91 -14.84 6.27
C PRO A 540 -7.07 -14.28 7.12
N ASN A 541 -6.73 -13.51 8.16
CA ASN A 541 -7.70 -12.86 9.06
C ASN A 541 -8.53 -11.75 8.36
N ASP A 542 -7.99 -11.10 7.33
CA ASP A 542 -8.65 -9.99 6.63
C ASP A 542 -9.89 -10.45 5.83
N TYR A 543 -9.94 -11.73 5.47
CA TYR A 543 -11.10 -12.35 4.80
C TYR A 543 -12.28 -12.60 5.76
N THR A 544 -12.07 -12.58 7.08
CA THR A 544 -13.06 -12.95 8.10
C THR A 544 -13.35 -11.87 9.14
N ASN A 545 -12.45 -10.90 9.34
CA ASN A 545 -12.61 -9.87 10.36
C ASN A 545 -13.53 -8.74 9.89
N LEU A 546 -14.57 -8.44 10.68
CA LEU A 546 -15.49 -7.33 10.38
C LEU A 546 -14.79 -5.96 10.36
N SER A 547 -13.74 -5.78 11.18
CA SER A 547 -12.94 -4.56 11.24
C SER A 547 -12.20 -4.25 9.93
N THR A 548 -11.92 -5.26 9.09
CA THR A 548 -11.33 -5.06 7.76
C THR A 548 -12.25 -4.21 6.88
N GLY A 549 -13.58 -4.33 7.02
CA GLY A 549 -14.58 -3.47 6.35
C GLY A 549 -14.49 -1.97 6.67
N ILE A 550 -13.69 -1.56 7.66
CA ILE A 550 -13.36 -0.16 7.97
C ILE A 550 -11.85 0.15 7.86
N GLY A 551 -11.09 -0.72 7.19
CA GLY A 551 -9.67 -0.54 6.85
C GLY A 551 -8.68 -0.88 7.97
N ALA A 552 -9.09 -1.71 8.94
CA ALA A 552 -8.17 -2.36 9.88
C ALA A 552 -7.67 -3.68 9.27
N LEU A 553 -6.76 -3.57 8.30
CA LEU A 553 -5.97 -4.67 7.75
C LEU A 553 -4.88 -5.10 8.75
N GLU A 554 -4.42 -6.35 8.66
CA GLU A 554 -3.33 -6.86 9.52
C GLU A 554 -1.97 -6.22 9.19
N VAL A 555 -1.61 -6.11 7.91
CA VAL A 555 -0.37 -5.45 7.43
C VAL A 555 -0.64 -4.01 6.97
N GLY A 556 -1.73 -3.78 6.26
CA GLY A 556 -2.02 -2.52 5.59
C GLY A 556 -1.86 -2.60 4.07
N THR A 557 -1.74 -1.45 3.43
CA THR A 557 -1.62 -1.27 1.98
C THR A 557 -0.81 -0.01 1.66
N THR A 558 -0.21 0.08 0.47
CA THR A 558 0.56 1.25 0.03
C THR A 558 -0.35 2.36 -0.52
N VAL A 559 0.22 3.54 -0.85
CA VAL A 559 -0.56 4.58 -1.55
C VAL A 559 -0.85 4.16 -2.99
N GLU A 560 0.07 3.44 -3.63
CA GLU A 560 -0.09 2.89 -4.98
C GLU A 560 -1.24 1.89 -5.08
N GLU A 561 -1.21 0.81 -4.28
CA GLU A 561 -2.28 -0.20 -4.21
C GLU A 561 -3.65 0.46 -3.96
N ASN A 562 -3.74 1.32 -2.93
CA ASN A 562 -4.98 1.97 -2.53
C ASN A 562 -5.46 3.01 -3.57
N THR A 563 -4.58 3.56 -4.40
CA THR A 563 -4.97 4.46 -5.52
C THR A 563 -5.44 3.65 -6.72
N ASN A 564 -4.74 2.57 -7.07
CA ASN A 564 -5.08 1.77 -8.25
C ASN A 564 -6.40 0.99 -8.06
N ALA A 565 -6.67 0.53 -6.84
CA ALA A 565 -7.96 -0.04 -6.47
C ALA A 565 -9.13 0.95 -6.68
N PHE A 566 -8.90 2.26 -6.56
CA PHE A 566 -9.91 3.28 -6.91
C PHE A 566 -9.98 3.58 -8.41
N ALA A 567 -8.87 3.50 -9.15
CA ALA A 567 -8.84 3.61 -10.61
C ALA A 567 -9.74 2.55 -11.28
N THR A 568 -9.89 1.38 -10.66
CA THR A 568 -10.87 0.34 -11.04
C THR A 568 -12.29 0.88 -11.19
N PHE A 569 -12.76 1.75 -10.29
CA PHE A 569 -14.10 2.36 -10.42
C PHE A 569 -14.16 3.36 -11.58
N ALA A 570 -13.10 4.17 -11.73
CA ALA A 570 -13.00 5.16 -12.78
C ALA A 570 -13.05 4.53 -14.18
N ASN A 571 -12.33 3.41 -14.36
CA ASN A 571 -12.26 2.63 -15.58
C ASN A 571 -13.41 1.60 -15.69
N GLY A 572 -14.62 1.95 -15.21
CA GLY A 572 -15.83 1.15 -15.44
C GLY A 572 -15.83 -0.25 -14.82
N GLY A 573 -15.05 -0.48 -13.76
CA GLY A 573 -14.88 -1.77 -13.09
C GLY A 573 -13.71 -2.61 -13.59
N GLN A 574 -12.88 -2.08 -14.49
CA GLN A 574 -11.64 -2.74 -14.96
C GLN A 574 -10.43 -2.25 -14.17
N PHE A 575 -9.83 -3.15 -13.40
CA PHE A 575 -8.49 -2.95 -12.84
C PHE A 575 -7.46 -3.11 -13.95
N ILE A 576 -6.46 -2.25 -13.99
CA ILE A 576 -5.24 -2.40 -14.79
C ILE A 576 -4.10 -2.19 -13.79
N ASP A 577 -3.08 -3.05 -13.77
CA ASP A 577 -2.04 -2.91 -12.76
C ASP A 577 -1.19 -1.64 -12.99
N ALA A 578 -0.71 -1.04 -11.90
CA ALA A 578 -0.06 0.26 -11.93
C ALA A 578 1.43 0.10 -12.25
N TYR A 579 1.89 0.70 -13.34
CA TYR A 579 3.26 0.53 -13.81
C TYR A 579 4.03 1.84 -13.91
N MET A 580 5.32 1.77 -13.57
CA MET A 580 6.27 2.87 -13.69
C MET A 580 7.30 2.70 -14.81
N ILE A 581 7.55 1.47 -15.28
CA ILE A 581 8.49 1.17 -16.37
C ILE A 581 7.71 0.96 -17.67
N ASP A 582 7.86 1.88 -18.61
CA ASP A 582 7.27 1.85 -19.95
C ASP A 582 7.91 0.75 -20.81
N ARG A 583 9.24 0.75 -20.87
CA ARG A 583 10.06 -0.20 -21.61
C ARG A 583 11.52 -0.18 -21.13
N ILE A 584 12.24 -1.26 -21.42
CA ILE A 584 13.69 -1.38 -21.26
C ILE A 584 14.26 -1.79 -22.62
N GLU A 585 15.17 -0.98 -23.14
CA GLU A 585 15.96 -1.25 -24.35
C GLU A 585 17.40 -1.64 -23.97
N ASP A 586 18.11 -2.36 -24.84
CA ASP A 586 19.56 -2.54 -24.75
C ASP A 586 20.33 -1.36 -25.42
N GLN A 587 21.65 -1.50 -25.58
CA GLN A 587 22.50 -0.46 -26.15
C GLN A 587 22.22 -0.28 -27.66
N GLU A 588 21.89 -1.37 -28.34
CA GLU A 588 21.58 -1.47 -29.76
C GLU A 588 20.17 -0.92 -30.11
N GLY A 589 19.23 -0.98 -29.16
CA GLY A 589 17.83 -0.55 -29.34
C GLY A 589 16.83 -1.69 -29.53
N ASN A 590 17.18 -2.92 -29.20
CA ASN A 590 16.22 -4.01 -29.08
C ASN A 590 15.43 -3.85 -27.78
N ILE A 591 14.13 -4.16 -27.83
CA ILE A 591 13.23 -4.07 -26.67
C ILE A 591 13.32 -5.36 -25.85
N ILE A 592 13.92 -5.28 -24.66
CA ILE A 592 14.06 -6.37 -23.69
C ILE A 592 12.74 -6.56 -22.91
N TYR A 593 12.13 -5.45 -22.54
CA TYR A 593 10.82 -5.39 -21.91
C TYR A 593 10.02 -4.19 -22.46
N LYS A 594 8.71 -4.36 -22.57
CA LYS A 594 7.74 -3.28 -22.75
C LYS A 594 6.50 -3.67 -21.96
N HIS A 595 5.87 -2.71 -21.29
CA HIS A 595 4.64 -2.99 -20.57
C HIS A 595 3.47 -3.25 -21.52
N GLU A 596 2.74 -4.33 -21.28
CA GLU A 596 1.47 -4.64 -21.91
C GLU A 596 0.41 -4.73 -20.82
N ALA A 597 -0.62 -3.88 -20.91
CA ALA A 597 -1.66 -3.78 -19.89
C ALA A 597 -2.68 -4.92 -20.04
N GLU A 598 -2.93 -5.67 -18.96
CA GLU A 598 -3.94 -6.74 -18.91
C GLU A 598 -5.14 -6.32 -18.03
N PRO A 599 -6.28 -5.85 -18.61
CA PRO A 599 -7.40 -5.36 -17.84
C PRO A 599 -8.23 -6.49 -17.20
N VAL A 600 -8.34 -6.49 -15.87
CA VAL A 600 -9.15 -7.44 -15.10
C VAL A 600 -10.51 -6.81 -14.77
N GLN A 601 -11.61 -7.36 -15.26
CA GLN A 601 -12.95 -6.91 -14.90
C GLN A 601 -13.30 -7.36 -13.47
N VAL A 602 -13.16 -6.45 -12.50
CA VAL A 602 -13.42 -6.68 -11.07
C VAL A 602 -14.90 -6.53 -10.73
N TYR A 603 -15.51 -5.43 -11.18
CA TYR A 603 -16.91 -5.06 -10.93
C TYR A 603 -17.66 -4.85 -12.25
N SER A 604 -18.99 -4.96 -12.24
CA SER A 604 -19.79 -4.54 -13.39
C SER A 604 -19.72 -3.01 -13.60
N PRO A 605 -19.79 -2.52 -14.85
CA PRO A 605 -19.85 -1.08 -15.12
C PRO A 605 -21.02 -0.39 -14.42
N GLU A 606 -22.16 -1.09 -14.26
CA GLU A 606 -23.29 -0.64 -13.47
C GLU A 606 -22.90 -0.36 -12.00
N THR A 607 -22.24 -1.31 -11.34
CA THR A 607 -21.77 -1.15 -9.95
C THR A 607 -20.77 -0.01 -9.83
N SER A 608 -19.75 0.04 -10.69
CA SER A 608 -18.75 1.09 -10.66
C SER A 608 -19.36 2.48 -10.83
N TYR A 609 -20.34 2.65 -11.73
CA TYR A 609 -21.05 3.92 -11.87
C TYR A 609 -21.87 4.29 -10.63
N ILE A 610 -22.59 3.34 -10.03
CA ILE A 610 -23.39 3.57 -8.80
C ILE A 610 -22.48 3.98 -7.64
N VAL A 611 -21.37 3.26 -7.42
CA VAL A 611 -20.38 3.57 -6.39
C VAL A 611 -19.72 4.92 -6.65
N THR A 612 -19.39 5.23 -7.90
CA THR A 612 -18.88 6.55 -8.31
C THR A 612 -19.87 7.67 -7.95
N ASP A 613 -21.17 7.49 -8.20
CA ASP A 613 -22.18 8.49 -7.86
C ASP A 613 -22.32 8.69 -6.34
N MET A 614 -22.28 7.61 -5.55
CA MET A 614 -22.25 7.68 -4.09
C MET A 614 -20.97 8.36 -3.57
N LEU A 615 -19.85 8.22 -4.28
CA LEU A 615 -18.56 8.85 -3.94
C LEU A 615 -18.43 10.30 -4.45
N ARG A 616 -19.32 10.79 -5.34
CA ARG A 616 -19.48 12.24 -5.59
C ARG A 616 -19.99 12.95 -4.33
N ASP A 617 -20.89 12.32 -3.57
CA ASP A 617 -21.49 12.92 -2.38
C ASP A 617 -20.47 13.21 -1.26
N VAL A 618 -19.37 12.45 -1.21
CA VAL A 618 -18.23 12.73 -0.31
C VAL A 618 -17.64 14.13 -0.57
N LEU A 619 -17.62 14.59 -1.82
CA LEU A 619 -17.06 15.89 -2.23
C LEU A 619 -18.08 17.04 -2.21
N THR A 620 -19.38 16.75 -2.30
CA THR A 620 -20.43 17.80 -2.36
C THR A 620 -20.98 18.18 -0.99
N LYS A 621 -21.11 17.21 -0.08
CA LYS A 621 -21.72 17.39 1.26
C LYS A 621 -20.97 16.65 2.38
N GLY A 622 -20.23 15.59 2.06
CA GLY A 622 -19.54 14.75 3.03
C GLY A 622 -18.10 15.15 3.36
N THR A 623 -17.34 14.17 3.83
CA THR A 623 -15.99 14.32 4.42
C THR A 623 -14.88 14.87 3.49
N GLY A 624 -15.10 14.90 2.18
CA GLY A 624 -14.17 15.43 1.16
C GLY A 624 -14.46 16.86 0.70
N THR A 625 -15.46 17.54 1.28
CA THR A 625 -15.90 18.87 0.84
C THR A 625 -14.78 19.93 0.83
N MET A 626 -13.79 19.83 1.73
CA MET A 626 -12.65 20.76 1.78
C MET A 626 -11.67 20.57 0.61
N ALA A 627 -11.51 19.35 0.09
CA ALA A 627 -10.69 19.07 -1.08
C ALA A 627 -11.29 19.73 -2.33
N ARG A 628 -12.60 19.52 -2.56
CA ARG A 628 -13.35 20.20 -3.63
C ARG A 628 -13.22 21.72 -3.53
N ASN A 629 -13.39 22.28 -2.32
CA ASN A 629 -13.27 23.73 -2.07
C ASN A 629 -11.83 24.26 -2.14
N THR A 630 -10.82 23.39 -2.31
CA THR A 630 -9.42 23.77 -2.52
C THR A 630 -9.04 23.75 -4.03
N LEU A 631 -9.82 23.11 -4.90
CA LEU A 631 -9.59 23.11 -6.34
C LEU A 631 -9.88 24.49 -6.96
N LYS A 632 -9.01 24.95 -7.87
CA LYS A 632 -9.20 26.17 -8.68
C LYS A 632 -9.96 25.93 -9.99
N PHE A 633 -10.41 24.70 -10.21
CA PHE A 633 -11.08 24.23 -11.43
C PHE A 633 -12.21 23.26 -11.07
N SER A 634 -12.97 22.78 -12.07
CA SER A 634 -14.04 21.80 -11.86
C SER A 634 -14.03 20.69 -12.90
N ALA A 635 -14.15 19.45 -12.43
CA ALA A 635 -14.33 18.25 -13.23
C ALA A 635 -15.27 17.26 -12.50
N ASP A 636 -15.61 16.14 -13.14
CA ASP A 636 -16.49 15.10 -12.56
C ASP A 636 -15.70 14.18 -11.61
N PHE A 637 -15.29 14.72 -10.45
CA PHE A 637 -14.58 13.95 -9.43
C PHE A 637 -15.53 13.16 -8.52
N ALA A 638 -15.08 11.97 -8.12
CA ALA A 638 -15.55 11.21 -6.97
C ALA A 638 -14.35 10.92 -6.04
N ALA A 639 -14.56 10.78 -4.74
CA ALA A 639 -13.44 10.55 -3.81
C ALA A 639 -13.86 9.85 -2.51
N LYS A 640 -12.89 9.30 -1.77
CA LYS A 640 -13.08 8.84 -0.39
C LYS A 640 -11.92 9.27 0.51
N THR A 641 -12.28 9.71 1.71
CA THR A 641 -11.37 9.97 2.83
C THR A 641 -11.13 8.71 3.67
N GLY A 642 -9.95 8.60 4.27
CA GLY A 642 -9.63 7.63 5.30
C GLY A 642 -9.03 8.31 6.52
N THR A 643 -9.31 7.77 7.70
CA THR A 643 -8.72 8.14 8.98
C THR A 643 -8.57 6.85 9.77
N THR A 644 -7.38 6.57 10.32
CA THR A 644 -7.16 5.44 11.23
C THR A 644 -7.41 5.84 12.69
N GLN A 645 -7.44 4.85 13.57
CA GLN A 645 -7.57 5.06 15.02
C GLN A 645 -6.52 6.06 15.51
N GLU A 646 -6.91 6.94 16.44
CA GLU A 646 -6.07 8.03 16.99
C GLU A 646 -5.48 9.00 15.93
N TYR A 647 -6.00 9.05 14.70
CA TYR A 647 -5.44 9.87 13.62
C TYR A 647 -3.96 9.55 13.33
N LYS A 648 -3.55 8.27 13.43
CA LYS A 648 -2.17 7.86 13.10
C LYS A 648 -1.86 8.05 11.61
N ASP A 649 -2.87 7.82 10.78
CA ASP A 649 -2.84 7.93 9.32
C ASP A 649 -4.12 8.64 8.85
N VAL A 650 -4.00 9.52 7.86
CA VAL A 650 -5.14 10.08 7.12
C VAL A 650 -4.90 10.02 5.62
N TRP A 651 -5.98 9.79 4.88
CA TRP A 651 -5.96 9.45 3.47
C TRP A 651 -7.01 10.24 2.71
N LEU A 652 -6.73 10.55 1.44
CA LEU A 652 -7.75 10.92 0.47
C LEU A 652 -7.37 10.34 -0.89
N VAL A 653 -8.24 9.47 -1.42
CA VAL A 653 -8.14 8.94 -2.78
C VAL A 653 -9.30 9.50 -3.59
N GLY A 654 -9.00 10.16 -4.72
CA GLY A 654 -10.00 10.87 -5.53
C GLY A 654 -9.67 10.78 -7.01
N TYR A 655 -10.70 10.58 -7.83
CA TYR A 655 -10.57 10.21 -9.24
C TYR A 655 -11.63 10.89 -10.10
N ASN A 656 -11.30 11.07 -11.39
CA ASN A 656 -12.22 11.51 -12.45
C ASN A 656 -12.11 10.51 -13.64
N PRO A 657 -12.76 10.71 -14.79
CA PRO A 657 -12.69 9.75 -15.90
C PRO A 657 -11.28 9.46 -16.45
N ASN A 658 -10.31 10.35 -16.25
CA ASN A 658 -8.95 10.23 -16.80
C ASN A 658 -7.92 9.78 -15.75
N VAL A 659 -7.96 10.36 -14.54
CA VAL A 659 -6.89 10.16 -13.53
C VAL A 659 -7.42 9.82 -12.13
N SER A 660 -6.59 9.14 -11.35
CA SER A 660 -6.76 8.89 -9.91
C SER A 660 -5.56 9.43 -9.14
N LEU A 661 -5.81 10.23 -8.10
CA LEU A 661 -4.80 10.72 -7.16
C LEU A 661 -5.11 10.20 -5.76
N GLY A 662 -4.20 9.44 -5.17
CA GLY A 662 -4.23 9.08 -3.75
C GLY A 662 -3.13 9.79 -2.97
N VAL A 663 -3.45 10.20 -1.75
CA VAL A 663 -2.52 10.84 -0.82
C VAL A 663 -2.68 10.25 0.58
N TRP A 664 -1.56 10.02 1.27
CA TRP A 664 -1.45 9.68 2.69
C TRP A 664 -0.68 10.76 3.45
N LEU A 665 -1.03 10.95 4.72
CA LEU A 665 -0.22 11.64 5.73
C LEU A 665 -0.17 10.79 7.00
N GLY A 666 0.99 10.72 7.64
CA GLY A 666 1.25 10.03 8.90
C GLY A 666 2.67 10.30 9.40
N TYR A 667 3.18 9.50 10.33
CA TYR A 667 4.59 9.51 10.73
C TYR A 667 5.22 8.14 10.44
N ASP A 668 6.55 8.07 10.25
CA ASP A 668 7.30 6.81 10.10
C ASP A 668 6.96 5.82 11.24
N GLN A 669 7.03 6.28 12.50
CA GLN A 669 6.54 5.53 13.67
C GLN A 669 5.04 5.81 13.92
N GLN A 670 4.25 4.82 14.37
CA GLN A 670 2.83 5.03 14.68
C GLN A 670 2.59 6.08 15.79
N ARG A 671 2.30 7.32 15.41
CA ARG A 671 2.07 8.48 16.29
C ARG A 671 0.85 9.26 15.81
N THR A 672 0.12 9.90 16.72
CA THR A 672 -1.08 10.68 16.35
C THR A 672 -0.72 11.98 15.61
N LEU A 673 -1.43 12.27 14.52
CA LEU A 673 -1.39 13.57 13.84
C LEU A 673 -2.08 14.69 14.62
N TYR A 674 -2.79 14.36 15.71
CA TYR A 674 -3.49 15.32 16.58
C TYR A 674 -2.52 15.92 17.60
N ALA A 675 -2.14 17.19 17.40
CA ALA A 675 -1.27 17.91 18.32
C ALA A 675 -2.07 18.53 19.47
N PHE A 676 -1.63 18.31 20.72
CA PHE A 676 -2.34 18.72 21.96
C PHE A 676 -2.34 20.25 22.23
N ASN A 677 -1.93 21.05 21.25
CA ASN A 677 -1.70 22.50 21.37
C ASN A 677 -2.49 23.36 20.37
N ASN A 678 -3.39 22.76 19.57
CA ASN A 678 -4.25 23.44 18.59
C ASN A 678 -3.53 24.31 17.52
N THR A 679 -2.21 24.21 17.36
CA THR A 679 -1.44 25.04 16.41
C THR A 679 -1.70 24.69 14.94
N TYR A 680 -2.21 23.49 14.67
CA TYR A 680 -2.40 22.95 13.32
C TYR A 680 -3.86 22.64 13.04
N LEU A 681 -4.27 22.69 11.77
CA LEU A 681 -5.58 22.24 11.31
C LEU A 681 -5.86 20.78 11.72
N GLN A 682 -7.13 20.37 11.79
CA GLN A 682 -7.47 18.95 12.01
C GLN A 682 -6.86 18.06 10.90
N PRO A 683 -6.36 16.85 11.20
CA PRO A 683 -5.73 15.97 10.21
C PRO A 683 -6.57 15.73 8.94
N SER A 684 -7.88 15.55 9.10
CA SER A 684 -8.87 15.44 8.01
C SER A 684 -8.90 16.66 7.08
N VAL A 685 -8.69 17.86 7.62
CA VAL A 685 -8.62 19.12 6.85
C VAL A 685 -7.26 19.26 6.15
N ARG A 686 -6.16 18.80 6.77
CA ARG A 686 -4.82 18.80 6.18
C ARG A 686 -4.78 17.96 4.90
N ILE A 687 -5.23 16.71 4.97
CA ILE A 687 -5.21 15.78 3.83
C ILE A 687 -6.12 16.25 2.68
N ASN A 688 -7.30 16.78 3.00
CA ASN A 688 -8.20 17.42 2.04
C ASN A 688 -7.49 18.56 1.29
N LYS A 689 -6.77 19.43 2.01
CA LYS A 689 -6.04 20.54 1.39
C LYS A 689 -4.84 20.08 0.57
N LEU A 690 -4.06 19.10 1.06
CA LEU A 690 -2.89 18.59 0.36
C LEU A 690 -3.26 17.92 -0.97
N TRP A 691 -4.30 17.08 -0.98
CA TRP A 691 -4.84 16.49 -2.20
C TRP A 691 -5.27 17.58 -3.20
N GLY A 692 -6.00 18.61 -2.73
CA GLY A 692 -6.37 19.75 -3.57
C GLY A 692 -5.17 20.56 -4.07
N THR A 693 -4.10 20.69 -3.28
CA THR A 693 -2.85 21.35 -3.65
C THR A 693 -2.08 20.59 -4.73
N PHE A 694 -1.92 19.26 -4.61
CA PHE A 694 -1.32 18.44 -5.67
C PHE A 694 -2.16 18.43 -6.94
N MET A 695 -3.48 18.22 -6.82
CA MET A 695 -4.38 18.22 -7.96
C MET A 695 -4.39 19.58 -8.69
N ASN A 696 -4.22 20.70 -7.96
CA ASN A 696 -4.03 22.02 -8.53
C ASN A 696 -2.67 22.20 -9.23
N SER A 697 -1.58 21.53 -8.81
CA SER A 697 -0.27 21.71 -9.44
C SER A 697 -0.12 20.89 -10.71
N VAL A 698 -0.66 19.66 -10.76
CA VAL A 698 -0.70 18.90 -12.02
C VAL A 698 -1.69 19.48 -13.03
N TYR A 699 -2.75 20.14 -12.58
CA TYR A 699 -3.64 20.93 -13.46
C TYR A 699 -2.90 22.09 -14.16
N ASP A 700 -1.88 22.70 -13.54
CA ASP A 700 -1.09 23.75 -14.22
C ASP A 700 -0.19 23.18 -15.33
N VAL A 701 0.09 21.85 -15.31
CA VAL A 701 0.90 21.15 -16.31
C VAL A 701 0.01 20.63 -17.45
N ASP A 702 -1.09 19.93 -17.14
CA ASP A 702 -2.08 19.49 -18.12
C ASP A 702 -3.53 19.73 -17.66
N PRO A 703 -4.13 20.88 -18.03
CA PRO A 703 -5.54 21.15 -17.76
C PRO A 703 -6.52 20.18 -18.45
N GLN A 704 -6.14 19.53 -19.56
CA GLN A 704 -7.04 18.67 -20.33
C GLN A 704 -7.13 17.27 -19.76
N LEU A 705 -5.99 16.71 -19.32
CA LEU A 705 -5.94 15.43 -18.63
C LEU A 705 -6.58 15.52 -17.24
N ILE A 706 -6.29 16.60 -16.50
CA ILE A 706 -6.68 16.76 -15.09
C ILE A 706 -8.10 17.35 -14.93
N ALA A 707 -8.58 18.17 -15.87
CA ALA A 707 -9.95 18.71 -15.87
C ALA A 707 -10.73 18.36 -17.15
N PRO A 708 -10.96 17.05 -17.41
CA PRO A 708 -11.63 16.62 -18.61
C PRO A 708 -13.08 17.10 -18.68
N LYS A 709 -13.53 17.43 -19.89
CA LYS A 709 -14.94 17.78 -20.19
C LYS A 709 -15.86 16.54 -20.20
N THR A 710 -15.28 15.34 -20.26
CA THR A 710 -16.01 14.08 -20.12
C THR A 710 -16.49 13.88 -18.68
N ARG A 711 -17.62 13.19 -18.56
CA ARG A 711 -18.19 12.75 -17.28
C ARG A 711 -18.34 11.24 -17.31
N PHE A 712 -18.45 10.60 -16.14
CA PHE A 712 -18.81 9.19 -16.09
C PHE A 712 -20.17 8.98 -16.76
N LYS A 713 -20.24 8.03 -17.70
CA LYS A 713 -21.45 7.73 -18.49
C LYS A 713 -22.28 6.69 -17.76
N GLN A 714 -23.55 6.99 -17.51
CA GLN A 714 -24.48 6.03 -16.88
C GLN A 714 -24.72 4.82 -17.78
N PRO A 715 -24.42 3.59 -17.34
CA PRO A 715 -24.74 2.37 -18.09
C PRO A 715 -26.25 2.15 -18.17
N LYS A 716 -26.73 1.51 -19.25
CA LYS A 716 -28.17 1.35 -19.55
C LYS A 716 -28.98 0.67 -18.43
N ASN A 717 -28.36 -0.19 -17.63
CA ASN A 717 -29.03 -0.95 -16.57
C ASN A 717 -28.85 -0.31 -15.18
N VAL A 718 -28.19 0.85 -15.07
CA VAL A 718 -28.34 1.70 -13.89
C VAL A 718 -29.63 2.49 -14.08
N VAL A 719 -30.64 2.22 -13.24
CA VAL A 719 -31.96 2.84 -13.32
C VAL A 719 -32.30 3.53 -12.01
N SER A 720 -33.11 4.59 -12.06
CA SER A 720 -33.75 5.13 -10.85
C SER A 720 -35.00 4.30 -10.56
N ALA A 721 -35.10 3.75 -9.35
CA ALA A 721 -36.26 2.98 -8.90
C ALA A 721 -36.76 3.50 -7.55
N SER A 722 -38.08 3.41 -7.34
CA SER A 722 -38.72 3.82 -6.10
C SER A 722 -38.76 2.69 -5.07
N PHE A 723 -38.53 3.03 -3.80
CA PHE A 723 -38.49 2.11 -2.67
C PHE A 723 -39.00 2.79 -1.39
N CYS A 724 -39.35 1.99 -0.39
CA CYS A 724 -39.67 2.49 0.93
C CYS A 724 -38.39 2.84 1.69
N GLY A 725 -38.21 4.12 2.04
CA GLY A 725 -36.97 4.69 2.56
C GLY A 725 -36.50 4.18 3.92
N ILE A 726 -37.30 3.36 4.62
CA ILE A 726 -36.91 2.70 5.87
C ILE A 726 -36.61 1.19 5.72
N SER A 727 -37.09 0.54 4.66
CA SER A 727 -36.95 -0.92 4.46
C SER A 727 -36.21 -1.36 3.21
N GLY A 728 -36.02 -0.47 2.23
CA GLY A 728 -35.39 -0.78 0.93
C GLY A 728 -36.28 -1.60 -0.02
N LEU A 729 -37.47 -1.99 0.41
CA LEU A 729 -38.45 -2.78 -0.34
C LEU A 729 -39.31 -1.90 -1.28
N ALA A 730 -40.05 -2.50 -2.21
CA ALA A 730 -40.94 -1.76 -3.11
C ALA A 730 -42.04 -1.01 -2.33
N PRO A 731 -42.47 0.19 -2.75
CA PRO A 731 -43.40 1.01 -1.97
C PRO A 731 -44.73 0.31 -1.63
N SER A 732 -45.03 0.19 -0.34
CA SER A 732 -46.36 -0.18 0.15
C SER A 732 -47.30 1.04 0.14
N ALA A 733 -48.61 0.80 0.22
CA ALA A 733 -49.59 1.88 0.42
C ALA A 733 -49.32 2.63 1.72
N ALA A 734 -49.01 1.93 2.82
CA ALA A 734 -48.67 2.52 4.11
C ALA A 734 -47.42 3.41 4.04
N CYS A 735 -46.35 2.95 3.37
CA CYS A 735 -45.12 3.73 3.19
C CYS A 735 -45.32 4.95 2.27
N SER A 736 -46.23 4.85 1.30
CA SER A 736 -46.65 5.95 0.44
C SER A 736 -47.42 7.02 1.24
N SER A 737 -48.43 6.61 2.02
CA SER A 737 -49.19 7.50 2.91
C SER A 737 -48.33 8.13 4.02
N ALA A 738 -47.29 7.43 4.49
CA ALA A 738 -46.33 7.95 5.47
C ALA A 738 -45.28 8.91 4.88
N GLY A 739 -45.29 9.17 3.56
CA GLY A 739 -44.31 10.05 2.90
C GLY A 739 -42.87 9.50 2.91
N LEU A 740 -42.71 8.18 3.09
CA LEU A 740 -41.41 7.53 3.23
C LEU A 740 -40.84 6.99 1.92
N VAL A 741 -41.57 7.07 0.81
CA VAL A 741 -41.08 6.65 -0.51
C VAL A 741 -39.88 7.53 -0.94
N ARG A 742 -38.83 6.88 -1.42
CA ARG A 742 -37.62 7.49 -1.99
C ARG A 742 -37.36 6.88 -3.36
N SER A 743 -36.54 7.54 -4.17
CA SER A 743 -36.08 7.02 -5.47
C SER A 743 -34.60 7.29 -5.61
N ASP A 744 -33.83 6.29 -6.05
CA ASP A 744 -32.37 6.39 -6.19
C ASP A 744 -31.88 5.31 -7.19
N LEU A 745 -30.56 5.25 -7.45
CA LEU A 745 -29.95 4.38 -8.45
C LEU A 745 -29.80 2.92 -7.99
N PHE A 746 -30.19 1.99 -8.86
CA PHE A 746 -30.06 0.53 -8.68
C PHE A 746 -29.47 -0.13 -9.93
N ASN A 747 -28.75 -1.25 -9.73
CA ASN A 747 -28.22 -2.09 -10.81
C ASN A 747 -29.28 -3.12 -11.21
N ALA A 748 -30.06 -2.80 -12.26
CA ALA A 748 -31.22 -3.59 -12.69
C ALA A 748 -30.88 -5.01 -13.16
N LYS A 749 -29.60 -5.36 -13.36
CA LYS A 749 -29.16 -6.74 -13.64
C LYS A 749 -29.24 -7.65 -12.40
N VAL A 750 -29.04 -7.09 -11.20
CA VAL A 750 -28.84 -7.87 -9.96
C VAL A 750 -29.83 -7.53 -8.86
N PHE A 751 -30.36 -6.30 -8.81
CA PHE A 751 -31.31 -5.88 -7.79
C PHE A 751 -32.23 -4.76 -8.25
N LEU A 752 -33.54 -5.01 -8.11
CA LEU A 752 -34.58 -3.97 -8.05
C LEU A 752 -35.50 -4.27 -6.86
N PRO A 753 -35.88 -3.26 -6.06
CA PRO A 753 -36.94 -3.36 -5.07
C PRO A 753 -38.23 -3.88 -5.72
N SER A 754 -38.65 -5.08 -5.32
CA SER A 754 -39.70 -5.85 -6.02
C SER A 754 -40.65 -6.56 -5.05
N GLN A 755 -40.14 -7.10 -3.93
CA GLN A 755 -40.97 -7.44 -2.77
C GLN A 755 -41.59 -6.16 -2.21
N THR A 756 -42.90 -6.15 -2.00
CA THR A 756 -43.63 -5.04 -1.34
C THR A 756 -43.18 -4.85 0.10
N ASP A 757 -43.05 -3.59 0.51
CA ASP A 757 -42.73 -3.19 1.88
C ASP A 757 -43.74 -3.71 2.92
N ASP A 758 -43.18 -4.22 4.02
CA ASP A 758 -43.86 -4.78 5.19
C ASP A 758 -43.48 -4.06 6.49
N SER A 759 -42.71 -2.97 6.43
CA SER A 759 -42.16 -2.31 7.62
C SER A 759 -43.19 -1.54 8.45
N LEU A 760 -44.29 -1.15 7.81
CA LEU A 760 -45.41 -0.44 8.44
C LEU A 760 -46.66 -1.31 8.47
N ALA A 761 -47.18 -1.59 9.66
CA ALA A 761 -48.51 -2.14 9.80
C ALA A 761 -49.56 -1.03 9.64
N SER A 762 -50.38 -1.14 8.60
CA SER A 762 -51.65 -0.43 8.50
C SER A 762 -52.68 -1.10 9.41
N SER A 763 -52.51 -0.97 10.73
CA SER A 763 -53.38 -1.62 11.72
C SER A 763 -54.52 -0.71 12.17
N SER A 764 -55.74 -1.14 11.90
CA SER A 764 -56.85 -0.93 12.84
C SER A 764 -56.47 -1.58 14.17
N VAL A 765 -56.67 -0.90 15.30
CA VAL A 765 -56.24 -1.39 16.62
C VAL A 765 -57.36 -1.33 17.66
N VAL A 766 -57.31 -2.26 18.61
CA VAL A 766 -58.17 -2.28 19.81
C VAL A 766 -57.33 -2.12 21.07
N THR A 767 -58.00 -1.86 22.19
CA THR A 767 -57.38 -1.84 23.53
C THR A 767 -58.08 -2.88 24.40
N ILE A 768 -57.31 -3.79 25.00
CA ILE A 768 -57.80 -4.85 25.91
C ILE A 768 -56.90 -4.84 27.15
N LYS A 769 -57.50 -4.65 28.33
CA LYS A 769 -56.86 -4.61 29.66
C LYS A 769 -55.62 -3.71 29.66
N GLY A 770 -55.79 -2.52 29.10
CA GLY A 770 -54.77 -1.46 28.99
C GLY A 770 -53.67 -1.67 27.94
N LYS A 771 -53.70 -2.76 27.15
CA LYS A 771 -52.72 -3.06 26.09
C LYS A 771 -53.37 -2.93 24.70
N THR A 772 -52.59 -2.47 23.73
CA THR A 772 -53.03 -2.40 22.33
C THR A 772 -52.83 -3.75 21.63
N TYR A 773 -53.79 -4.14 20.80
CA TYR A 773 -53.76 -5.34 19.94
C TYR A 773 -54.22 -4.98 18.52
N ASN A 774 -53.80 -5.75 17.51
CA ASN A 774 -54.34 -5.60 16.16
C ASN A 774 -55.83 -5.97 16.16
N ALA A 775 -56.66 -5.20 15.45
CA ALA A 775 -58.03 -5.59 15.17
C ALA A 775 -58.05 -6.76 14.18
N LEU A 776 -58.86 -7.77 14.46
CA LEU A 776 -59.13 -8.90 13.57
C LEU A 776 -60.09 -8.45 12.44
N PRO A 777 -60.17 -9.18 11.31
CA PRO A 777 -61.06 -8.84 10.20
C PRO A 777 -62.55 -8.76 10.56
N ASN A 778 -62.94 -9.37 11.68
CA ASN A 778 -64.28 -9.44 12.25
C ASN A 778 -64.48 -8.58 13.52
N THR A 779 -63.46 -7.86 14.00
CA THR A 779 -63.59 -6.98 15.17
C THR A 779 -64.63 -5.88 14.92
N PRO A 780 -65.62 -5.66 15.80
CA PRO A 780 -66.67 -4.67 15.58
C PRO A 780 -66.12 -3.24 15.49
N SER A 781 -66.51 -2.54 14.43
CA SER A 781 -65.95 -1.23 14.04
C SER A 781 -66.06 -0.15 15.11
N GLU A 782 -67.03 -0.24 16.02
CA GLU A 782 -67.25 0.72 17.11
C GLU A 782 -66.19 0.65 18.23
N PHE A 783 -65.45 -0.47 18.34
CA PHE A 783 -64.35 -0.64 19.30
C PHE A 783 -62.97 -0.47 18.65
N VAL A 784 -62.93 -0.37 17.31
CA VAL A 784 -61.72 -0.16 16.52
C VAL A 784 -61.32 1.31 16.52
N LYS A 785 -60.05 1.58 16.84
CA LYS A 785 -59.40 2.87 16.60
C LYS A 785 -58.57 2.79 15.32
N PRO A 786 -58.56 3.83 14.47
CA PRO A 786 -57.55 3.95 13.42
C PRO A 786 -56.16 4.04 14.06
N GLY A 787 -55.33 3.02 13.90
CA GLY A 787 -53.93 3.10 14.28
C GLY A 787 -53.17 4.00 13.30
N GLY A 788 -52.27 4.81 13.81
CA GLY A 788 -51.19 5.36 12.98
C GLY A 788 -50.31 4.22 12.45
N ALA A 789 -49.54 4.48 11.39
CA ALA A 789 -48.66 3.48 10.80
C ALA A 789 -47.65 2.94 11.84
N GLY A 790 -47.92 1.74 12.36
CA GLY A 790 -47.13 1.10 13.41
C GLY A 790 -45.89 0.43 12.83
N ILE A 791 -44.82 0.36 13.61
CA ILE A 791 -43.55 -0.23 13.17
C ILE A 791 -43.61 -1.75 13.34
N ASN A 792 -43.48 -2.52 12.26
CA ASN A 792 -43.54 -3.99 12.33
C ASN A 792 -42.35 -4.57 13.11
N GLN A 793 -42.62 -5.40 14.13
CA GLN A 793 -41.57 -6.02 14.96
C GLN A 793 -40.66 -6.96 14.15
N ALA A 794 -41.18 -7.63 13.11
CA ALA A 794 -40.39 -8.45 12.21
C ALA A 794 -39.39 -7.61 11.39
N PHE A 795 -39.79 -6.40 10.97
CA PHE A 795 -38.92 -5.43 10.32
C PHE A 795 -37.81 -4.94 11.27
N ILE A 796 -38.13 -4.57 12.51
CA ILE A 796 -37.12 -4.18 13.53
C ILE A 796 -36.08 -5.29 13.70
N LYS A 797 -36.53 -6.55 13.85
CA LYS A 797 -35.66 -7.73 13.98
C LYS A 797 -34.82 -7.97 12.73
N ARG A 798 -35.37 -7.76 11.53
CA ARG A 798 -34.68 -7.89 10.25
C ARG A 798 -33.56 -6.85 10.10
N MET A 799 -33.83 -5.58 10.40
CA MET A 799 -32.84 -4.50 10.24
C MET A 799 -31.71 -4.58 11.27
N LEU A 800 -32.00 -4.89 12.54
CA LEU A 800 -30.95 -5.05 13.55
C LEU A 800 -30.06 -6.29 13.30
N GLY A 801 -30.61 -7.32 12.64
CA GLY A 801 -29.87 -8.49 12.17
C GLY A 801 -29.18 -9.30 13.27
N ARG A 802 -28.17 -10.09 12.89
CA ARG A 802 -27.39 -10.92 13.84
C ARG A 802 -26.56 -10.12 14.86
N LEU A 803 -26.39 -8.81 14.62
CA LEU A 803 -25.62 -7.90 15.47
C LEU A 803 -26.49 -7.21 16.55
N GLY A 804 -27.82 -7.29 16.46
CA GLY A 804 -28.71 -6.67 17.43
C GLY A 804 -28.54 -5.15 17.48
N GLY A 805 -28.51 -4.58 18.70
CA GLY A 805 -28.52 -3.14 18.96
C GLY A 805 -29.80 -2.69 19.64
N ASN A 806 -29.91 -1.40 19.99
CA ASN A 806 -31.09 -0.84 20.65
C ASN A 806 -32.23 -0.60 19.63
N PRO A 807 -33.41 -1.24 19.76
CA PRO A 807 -34.55 -0.97 18.88
C PRO A 807 -35.01 0.50 18.90
N ALA A 808 -34.93 1.17 20.05
CA ALA A 808 -35.31 2.57 20.18
C ALA A 808 -34.31 3.56 19.53
N SER A 809 -33.15 3.07 19.08
CA SER A 809 -32.19 3.84 18.26
C SER A 809 -32.38 3.61 16.75
N LEU A 810 -33.22 2.67 16.32
CA LEU A 810 -33.35 2.31 14.90
C LEU A 810 -34.04 3.41 14.06
N LEU A 811 -35.00 4.13 14.62
CA LEU A 811 -35.66 5.25 13.94
C LEU A 811 -35.11 6.60 14.43
N PRO A 812 -34.94 7.61 13.54
CA PRO A 812 -34.51 8.94 13.96
C PRO A 812 -35.49 9.55 14.97
N LYS A 813 -34.96 10.04 16.10
CA LYS A 813 -35.74 10.58 17.23
C LYS A 813 -36.68 11.74 16.84
N ASN A 814 -36.36 12.46 15.77
CA ASN A 814 -37.12 13.59 15.24
C ASN A 814 -37.99 13.24 14.01
N SER A 815 -38.13 11.95 13.67
CA SER A 815 -39.02 11.50 12.59
C SER A 815 -40.49 11.46 13.04
N THR A 816 -41.44 11.57 12.12
CA THR A 816 -42.86 11.37 12.42
C THR A 816 -43.18 9.96 12.97
N LEU A 817 -42.26 9.00 12.77
CA LEU A 817 -42.37 7.63 13.24
C LEU A 817 -41.75 7.39 14.62
N SER A 818 -41.03 8.34 15.24
CA SER A 818 -40.59 8.16 16.63
C SER A 818 -41.77 8.19 17.62
N ASN A 819 -42.91 8.74 17.19
CA ASN A 819 -44.20 8.67 17.89
C ASN A 819 -45.09 7.48 17.43
N SER A 820 -44.69 6.72 16.41
CA SER A 820 -45.40 5.49 16.03
C SER A 820 -45.16 4.41 17.09
N SER A 821 -46.22 3.91 17.70
CA SER A 821 -46.16 2.68 18.48
C SER A 821 -45.59 1.54 17.61
N VAL A 822 -44.74 0.69 18.20
CA VAL A 822 -44.46 -0.62 17.61
C VAL A 822 -45.79 -1.31 17.37
N SER A 823 -45.98 -1.89 16.19
CA SER A 823 -47.23 -2.55 15.81
C SER A 823 -47.62 -3.55 16.88
N ALA A 824 -48.88 -3.50 17.28
CA ALA A 824 -49.38 -4.40 18.28
C ALA A 824 -49.27 -5.86 17.79
N VAL A 825 -49.19 -6.80 18.74
CA VAL A 825 -49.33 -8.22 18.42
C VAL A 825 -50.81 -8.55 18.22
N ASP A 826 -51.09 -9.65 17.53
CA ASP A 826 -52.43 -10.20 17.45
C ASP A 826 -52.84 -10.72 18.83
N PHE A 827 -54.11 -10.52 19.22
CA PHE A 827 -54.63 -11.07 20.47
C PHE A 827 -55.00 -12.55 20.27
N PRO A 828 -54.54 -13.48 21.12
CA PRO A 828 -54.96 -14.88 21.08
C PRO A 828 -56.35 -15.03 21.71
N ALA A 829 -57.40 -14.76 20.93
CA ALA A 829 -58.79 -14.95 21.36
C ALA A 829 -59.06 -16.44 21.63
N ASP A 830 -59.84 -16.75 22.67
CA ASP A 830 -60.14 -18.15 23.03
C ASP A 830 -61.26 -18.78 22.18
N GLY A 831 -61.98 -17.95 21.41
CA GLY A 831 -63.02 -18.37 20.46
C GLY A 831 -64.37 -18.68 21.10
N SER A 832 -64.57 -18.35 22.37
CA SER A 832 -65.81 -18.57 23.12
C SER A 832 -66.50 -17.23 23.44
N PRO A 833 -67.85 -17.14 23.36
CA PRO A 833 -68.55 -15.91 23.75
C PRO A 833 -68.29 -15.53 25.22
N PRO A 834 -68.08 -14.23 25.53
CA PRO A 834 -67.84 -13.78 26.91
C PRO A 834 -68.95 -14.17 27.89
N ALA A 835 -68.60 -14.30 29.17
CA ALA A 835 -69.57 -14.50 30.24
C ALA A 835 -70.49 -13.27 30.41
N ALA A 836 -71.72 -13.48 30.88
CA ALA A 836 -72.65 -12.39 31.19
C ALA A 836 -72.10 -11.51 32.32
N VAL A 837 -72.12 -10.19 32.13
CA VAL A 837 -71.70 -9.23 33.18
C VAL A 837 -72.83 -9.02 34.19
N ASN A 838 -72.47 -8.75 35.44
CA ASN A 838 -73.42 -8.33 36.47
C ASN A 838 -73.51 -6.80 36.48
N ALA A 839 -74.69 -6.25 36.20
CA ALA A 839 -74.98 -4.82 36.20
C ALA A 839 -75.54 -4.34 37.55
N SER A 840 -75.20 -3.11 37.91
CA SER A 840 -75.59 -2.43 39.14
C SER A 840 -75.84 -0.95 38.85
N ILE A 841 -76.66 -0.29 39.65
CA ILE A 841 -77.00 1.11 39.41
C ILE A 841 -77.07 1.89 40.72
N ASN A 842 -76.47 3.08 40.73
CA ASN A 842 -76.45 3.97 41.90
C ASN A 842 -76.79 5.39 41.44
N GLY A 843 -77.97 5.88 41.83
CA GLY A 843 -78.57 7.09 41.27
C GLY A 843 -78.74 6.96 39.75
N ASN A 844 -77.99 7.77 39.00
CA ASN A 844 -77.95 7.75 37.54
C ASN A 844 -76.69 7.09 36.96
N THR A 845 -75.81 6.51 37.78
CA THR A 845 -74.60 5.82 37.31
C THR A 845 -74.86 4.33 37.20
N LEU A 846 -74.88 3.81 35.97
CA LEU A 846 -74.85 2.39 35.65
C LEU A 846 -73.40 1.89 35.72
N SER A 847 -73.17 0.76 36.37
CA SER A 847 -71.86 0.08 36.46
C SER A 847 -72.00 -1.42 36.28
N TRP A 848 -70.96 -2.10 35.79
CA TRP A 848 -70.99 -3.55 35.56
C TRP A 848 -69.64 -4.22 35.84
N SER A 849 -69.65 -5.54 36.02
CA SER A 849 -68.45 -6.34 36.20
C SER A 849 -67.62 -6.48 34.92
N ASP A 850 -66.34 -6.79 35.07
CA ASP A 850 -65.53 -7.38 33.99
C ASP A 850 -66.08 -8.76 33.57
N SER A 851 -65.59 -9.30 32.45
CA SER A 851 -65.96 -10.62 31.90
C SER A 851 -64.70 -11.42 31.48
N SER A 852 -64.59 -11.85 30.21
CA SER A 852 -63.46 -12.61 29.68
C SER A 852 -62.18 -11.77 29.55
N ASN A 853 -61.08 -12.38 29.11
CA ASN A 853 -59.79 -11.70 28.97
C ASN A 853 -59.59 -10.99 27.62
N ASP A 854 -60.54 -11.12 26.71
CA ASP A 854 -60.48 -10.67 25.31
C ASP A 854 -61.61 -9.69 24.92
N VAL A 855 -62.37 -9.22 25.90
CA VAL A 855 -63.37 -8.14 25.76
C VAL A 855 -62.71 -6.87 25.22
N VAL A 856 -63.24 -6.32 24.12
CA VAL A 856 -62.84 -5.01 23.57
C VAL A 856 -63.78 -3.89 24.02
N GLY A 857 -64.99 -4.22 24.43
CA GLY A 857 -65.96 -3.26 24.91
C GLY A 857 -67.32 -3.84 25.30
N TYR A 858 -68.22 -2.93 25.66
CA TYR A 858 -69.53 -3.21 26.20
C TYR A 858 -70.60 -2.45 25.40
N ARG A 859 -71.69 -3.11 25.06
CA ARG A 859 -72.90 -2.51 24.46
C ARG A 859 -73.96 -2.35 25.56
N ILE A 860 -74.47 -1.14 25.73
CA ILE A 860 -75.49 -0.80 26.73
C ILE A 860 -76.83 -0.63 26.00
N TYR A 861 -77.84 -1.40 26.42
CA TYR A 861 -79.18 -1.39 25.84
C TYR A 861 -80.19 -0.83 26.85
N ASN A 862 -81.13 -0.02 26.36
CA ASN A 862 -82.35 0.32 27.08
C ASN A 862 -83.38 -0.79 26.80
N VAL A 863 -83.89 -1.38 27.87
CA VAL A 863 -84.84 -2.51 27.85
C VAL A 863 -86.18 -2.17 28.51
N THR A 864 -86.45 -0.88 28.70
CA THR A 864 -87.71 -0.36 29.27
C THR A 864 -88.91 -0.87 28.47
N ASN A 865 -89.93 -1.37 29.17
CA ASN A 865 -91.17 -1.93 28.59
C ASN A 865 -90.95 -3.06 27.56
N GLY A 866 -89.84 -3.81 27.66
CA GLY A 866 -89.51 -4.89 26.72
C GLY A 866 -88.90 -4.41 25.40
N GLY A 867 -88.46 -3.14 25.33
CA GLY A 867 -87.62 -2.66 24.23
C GLY A 867 -86.23 -3.34 24.22
N HIS A 868 -85.44 -3.05 23.18
CA HIS A 868 -84.03 -3.46 23.13
C HIS A 868 -83.20 -2.50 22.25
N THR A 869 -83.23 -1.22 22.60
CA THR A 869 -82.56 -0.14 21.85
C THR A 869 -81.13 0.05 22.35
N LEU A 870 -80.14 -0.01 21.46
CA LEU A 870 -78.75 0.32 21.79
C LEU A 870 -78.66 1.80 22.19
N VAL A 871 -78.16 2.06 23.39
CA VAL A 871 -77.96 3.40 23.95
C VAL A 871 -76.55 3.89 23.68
N ASN A 872 -75.55 3.02 23.89
CA ASN A 872 -74.15 3.36 23.72
C ASN A 872 -73.28 2.10 23.55
N SER A 873 -72.10 2.27 22.97
CA SER A 873 -71.01 1.28 22.95
C SER A 873 -69.77 1.93 23.57
N VAL A 874 -69.16 1.29 24.57
CA VAL A 874 -67.99 1.82 25.29
C VAL A 874 -66.84 0.80 25.30
N LEU A 875 -65.60 1.28 25.38
CA LEU A 875 -64.41 0.42 25.42
C LEU A 875 -64.31 -0.37 26.73
N GLU A 876 -63.55 -1.47 26.73
CA GLU A 876 -63.33 -2.33 27.91
C GLU A 876 -62.88 -1.56 29.16
N SER A 877 -62.07 -0.51 28.98
CA SER A 877 -61.62 0.42 30.03
C SER A 877 -62.74 1.24 30.70
N THR A 878 -63.99 1.11 30.27
CA THR A 878 -65.15 1.84 30.77
C THR A 878 -66.18 0.85 31.29
N GLN A 879 -66.18 0.63 32.62
CA GLN A 879 -67.09 -0.28 33.33
C GLN A 879 -68.24 0.46 34.05
N SER A 880 -68.42 1.75 33.76
CA SER A 880 -69.57 2.55 34.21
C SER A 880 -69.86 3.74 33.29
N MET A 881 -71.11 4.19 33.28
CA MET A 881 -71.54 5.42 32.59
C MET A 881 -72.80 6.03 33.23
N THR A 882 -72.98 7.34 33.08
CA THR A 882 -74.24 8.01 33.44
C THR A 882 -75.34 7.66 32.43
N VAL A 883 -76.52 7.32 32.94
CA VAL A 883 -77.71 6.95 32.15
C VAL A 883 -78.95 7.76 32.57
N ALA A 884 -79.96 7.81 31.71
CA ALA A 884 -81.16 8.63 31.95
C ALA A 884 -82.02 8.06 33.09
N SER A 885 -82.81 8.94 33.73
CA SER A 885 -83.72 8.54 34.81
C SER A 885 -85.03 7.95 34.28
N GLY A 886 -85.67 7.06 35.03
CA GLY A 886 -86.93 6.40 34.68
C GLY A 886 -86.81 5.33 33.58
N GLN A 887 -85.66 4.66 33.46
CA GLN A 887 -85.37 3.69 32.39
C GLN A 887 -84.69 2.42 32.92
N ALA A 888 -84.98 1.28 32.29
CA ALA A 888 -84.35 0.00 32.55
C ALA A 888 -83.23 -0.28 31.54
N TYR A 889 -82.10 -0.83 32.01
CA TYR A 889 -80.90 -1.07 31.22
C TYR A 889 -80.36 -2.49 31.38
N ALA A 890 -79.75 -2.99 30.32
CA ALA A 890 -78.95 -4.22 30.30
C ALA A 890 -77.62 -3.98 29.57
N VAL A 891 -76.58 -4.71 29.95
CA VAL A 891 -75.23 -4.60 29.38
C VAL A 891 -74.82 -5.94 28.76
N VAL A 892 -74.10 -5.88 27.64
CA VAL A 892 -73.55 -7.02 26.91
C VAL A 892 -72.06 -6.79 26.67
N ALA A 893 -71.22 -7.74 27.06
CA ALA A 893 -69.79 -7.74 26.75
C ALA A 893 -69.56 -8.21 25.30
N VAL A 894 -68.54 -7.67 24.64
CA VAL A 894 -68.18 -7.98 23.25
C VAL A 894 -66.69 -8.27 23.14
N ASP A 895 -66.33 -9.42 22.59
CA ASP A 895 -64.93 -9.82 22.38
C ASP A 895 -64.31 -9.23 21.10
N ILE A 896 -63.00 -9.41 20.94
CA ILE A 896 -62.25 -8.99 19.75
C ILE A 896 -62.71 -9.67 18.45
N THR A 897 -63.38 -10.82 18.52
CA THR A 897 -63.92 -11.55 17.37
C THR A 897 -65.35 -11.10 16.99
N GLY A 898 -65.99 -10.31 17.86
CA GLY A 898 -67.36 -9.82 17.71
C GLY A 898 -68.44 -10.73 18.30
N LEU A 899 -68.09 -11.80 19.03
CA LEU A 899 -69.07 -12.56 19.81
C LEU A 899 -69.50 -11.75 21.04
N THR A 900 -70.70 -12.03 21.53
CA THR A 900 -71.36 -11.26 22.58
C THR A 900 -71.78 -12.16 23.74
N SER A 901 -71.66 -11.65 24.96
CA SER A 901 -72.21 -12.32 26.13
C SER A 901 -73.74 -12.44 26.06
N PRO A 902 -74.36 -13.31 26.88
CA PRO A 902 -75.75 -13.11 27.29
C PRO A 902 -75.90 -11.73 27.95
N GLN A 903 -77.13 -11.20 27.96
CA GLN A 903 -77.45 -9.95 28.64
C GLN A 903 -77.17 -10.05 30.15
N SER A 904 -76.77 -8.92 30.75
CA SER A 904 -76.78 -8.77 32.20
C SER A 904 -78.19 -8.93 32.79
N ASN A 905 -78.25 -9.07 34.12
CA ASN A 905 -79.44 -8.67 34.88
C ASN A 905 -79.87 -7.25 34.50
N VAL A 906 -81.18 -7.01 34.52
CA VAL A 906 -81.76 -5.69 34.20
C VAL A 906 -81.74 -4.81 35.46
N VAL A 907 -81.34 -3.55 35.31
CA VAL A 907 -81.32 -2.55 36.40
C VAL A 907 -82.02 -1.25 35.97
N SER A 908 -82.76 -0.62 36.88
CA SER A 908 -83.66 0.50 36.58
C SER A 908 -83.28 1.77 37.35
N THR A 909 -83.25 2.92 36.66
CA THR A 909 -83.06 4.24 37.29
C THR A 909 -84.34 4.75 37.93
N GLY A 910 -84.57 4.38 39.19
CA GLY A 910 -85.62 4.95 40.03
C GLY A 910 -86.66 3.92 40.46
N GLY A 911 -86.62 3.60 41.75
CA GLY A 911 -87.61 2.80 42.47
C GLY A 911 -87.25 2.85 43.95
N SER A 912 -88.10 3.43 44.77
CA SER A 912 -88.02 3.33 46.23
C SER A 912 -88.66 2.01 46.68
N GLU A 913 -88.11 1.42 47.73
CA GLU A 913 -88.57 0.14 48.31
C GLU A 913 -89.93 0.29 49.01
N GLU A 914 -90.75 -0.77 48.98
CA GLU A 914 -91.83 -1.02 49.94
C GLU A 914 -92.18 -2.53 49.94
N GLU A 915 -92.50 -3.10 51.11
CA GLU A 915 -92.75 -4.55 51.35
C GLU A 915 -94.23 -4.94 51.12
N PRO A 916 -94.58 -6.25 51.13
CA PRO A 916 -95.14 -6.83 52.36
C PRO A 916 -94.77 -8.31 52.62
N ASP A 917 -95.28 -8.88 53.72
CA ASP A 917 -94.78 -10.10 54.40
C ASP A 917 -95.90 -11.12 54.79
N GLN A 918 -95.54 -12.39 55.07
CA GLN A 918 -96.31 -13.49 55.76
C GLN A 918 -97.62 -14.04 55.10
N GLU A 919 -98.22 -15.24 55.38
CA GLU A 919 -97.89 -16.50 56.12
C GLU A 919 -98.85 -17.67 55.69
N ASP A 920 -98.52 -18.93 56.05
CA ASP A 920 -99.36 -20.14 56.42
C ASP A 920 -100.51 -20.76 55.54
N ASP A 921 -100.95 -22.04 55.69
CA ASP A 921 -100.34 -23.36 56.11
C ASP A 921 -101.32 -24.58 55.90
N GLN A 922 -100.83 -25.84 55.97
CA GLN A 922 -101.49 -27.18 56.14
C GLN A 922 -102.48 -27.68 55.03
N GLU A 923 -102.80 -28.98 54.78
CA GLU A 923 -102.73 -30.35 55.38
C GLU A 923 -102.43 -31.41 54.24
N THR A 924 -102.28 -32.75 54.29
CA THR A 924 -101.84 -33.90 55.18
C THR A 924 -101.48 -35.09 54.22
N ILE A 925 -100.68 -36.18 54.46
CA ILE A 925 -100.40 -37.17 55.54
C ILE A 925 -101.47 -38.31 55.63
N PRO A 926 -101.17 -39.64 55.81
CA PRO A 926 -99.92 -40.47 55.87
C PRO A 926 -99.96 -41.71 54.90
N PRO A 927 -99.27 -42.87 55.11
CA PRO A 927 -97.96 -43.25 55.71
C PRO A 927 -96.98 -43.83 54.62
N ILE A 928 -95.77 -44.39 54.83
CA ILE A 928 -95.17 -45.29 55.86
C ILE A 928 -93.67 -44.94 56.07
N THR A 929 -93.14 -45.34 57.24
CA THR A 929 -91.81 -45.04 57.83
C THR A 929 -91.16 -46.36 58.34
N PRO A 930 -90.15 -46.44 59.25
CA PRO A 930 -89.15 -45.49 59.80
C PRO A 930 -87.69 -46.06 59.67
N PRO A 931 -86.77 -46.07 60.69
CA PRO A 931 -85.77 -45.00 60.87
C PRO A 931 -84.30 -45.47 61.09
N ASP A 932 -83.44 -44.49 61.36
CA ASP A 932 -82.15 -44.60 62.06
C ASP A 932 -82.27 -45.18 63.49
N ASN A 933 -81.31 -46.03 63.92
CA ASN A 933 -80.61 -45.92 65.21
C ASN A 933 -79.55 -47.04 65.45
N GLY A 934 -78.31 -46.64 65.73
CA GLY A 934 -77.61 -47.00 66.99
C GLY A 934 -76.89 -48.36 67.17
N ASN A 935 -75.62 -48.23 67.60
CA ASN A 935 -74.90 -49.12 68.53
C ASN A 935 -74.39 -50.50 68.02
N GLY A 936 -73.20 -50.93 68.48
CA GLY A 936 -72.67 -52.27 68.19
C GLY A 936 -71.14 -52.40 68.14
N SER A 937 -70.56 -53.01 69.18
CA SER A 937 -69.13 -53.39 69.28
C SER A 937 -68.73 -54.54 68.34
N GLY A 938 -67.43 -54.66 68.04
CA GLY A 938 -66.79 -55.99 67.91
C GLY A 938 -65.99 -56.29 66.64
N ASP A 939 -64.91 -57.06 66.85
CA ASP A 939 -63.88 -57.54 65.92
C ASP A 939 -64.38 -58.29 64.66
N GLY A 940 -63.58 -58.47 63.60
CA GLY A 940 -62.23 -57.92 63.35
C GLY A 940 -61.30 -58.85 62.55
N THR A 941 -60.80 -58.38 61.39
CA THR A 941 -59.67 -58.90 60.59
C THR A 941 -59.22 -57.82 59.60
N GLY A 942 -57.93 -57.52 59.33
CA GLY A 942 -56.71 -58.00 59.98
C GLY A 942 -55.42 -57.61 59.21
N GLY A 943 -54.90 -56.38 59.41
CA GLY A 943 -53.65 -55.86 58.81
C GLY A 943 -53.77 -55.45 57.32
N ASN A 944 -52.85 -54.69 56.70
CA ASN A 944 -51.67 -53.93 57.15
C ASN A 944 -51.20 -53.06 55.94
N ASN A 945 -50.50 -51.92 55.94
CA ASN A 945 -49.97 -50.93 56.92
C ASN A 945 -49.66 -49.64 56.09
N GLY A 946 -49.31 -48.43 56.56
CA GLY A 946 -49.19 -47.83 57.90
C GLY A 946 -48.39 -46.51 57.88
N ASN A 947 -48.85 -45.49 58.61
CA ASN A 947 -48.21 -44.17 58.91
C ASN A 947 -47.91 -43.21 57.72
N GLY A 948 -47.85 -41.88 57.90
CA GLY A 948 -47.82 -41.03 59.12
C GLY A 948 -46.40 -40.57 59.48
N THR A 949 -46.09 -39.39 60.04
CA THR A 949 -46.84 -38.28 60.70
C THR A 949 -46.05 -36.95 60.51
N ASN A 950 -46.58 -35.72 60.60
CA ASN A 950 -47.13 -34.97 61.78
C ASN A 950 -46.11 -34.84 62.95
N ASN A 951 -45.96 -33.72 63.71
CA ASN A 951 -46.50 -32.33 63.64
C ASN A 951 -45.80 -31.36 64.64
N GLY A 952 -46.00 -30.03 64.53
CA GLY A 952 -46.03 -29.07 65.66
C GLY A 952 -44.72 -28.41 66.14
N ASN A 953 -44.75 -27.35 67.00
CA ASN A 953 -45.86 -26.50 67.46
C ASN A 953 -45.39 -25.18 68.17
N GLY A 954 -46.18 -24.07 68.08
CA GLY A 954 -46.16 -22.88 68.98
C GLY A 954 -45.01 -21.85 68.88
N THR A 955 -45.10 -20.59 69.36
CA THR A 955 -46.26 -19.78 69.86
C THR A 955 -45.96 -18.27 70.00
N ASN A 956 -46.83 -17.42 69.41
CA ASN A 956 -47.47 -16.18 69.96
C ASN A 956 -46.72 -14.83 70.27
N SER A 957 -47.46 -13.72 70.01
CA SER A 957 -47.42 -12.33 70.56
C SER A 957 -46.40 -11.29 70.04
N GLY A 958 -46.76 -9.98 69.94
CA GLY A 958 -45.81 -8.95 69.46
C GLY A 958 -46.08 -7.42 69.40
N ASN A 959 -47.30 -6.89 69.18
CA ASN A 959 -47.69 -5.45 69.32
C ASN A 959 -47.13 -4.35 68.34
N ASN A 960 -47.88 -3.23 68.21
CA ASN A 960 -47.69 -1.94 67.48
C ASN A 960 -46.26 -1.37 67.31
N GLY A 961 -45.88 -0.51 66.33
CA GLY A 961 -46.62 0.34 65.37
C GLY A 961 -45.94 1.72 65.16
N ASN A 962 -46.18 2.40 64.02
CA ASN A 962 -45.93 3.85 63.73
C ASN A 962 -44.45 4.34 63.60
N ASN A 963 -44.09 5.46 62.93
CA ASN A 963 -44.84 6.48 62.14
C ASN A 963 -43.92 7.24 61.13
N GLY A 964 -44.49 7.73 60.01
CA GLY A 964 -44.07 8.91 59.21
C GLY A 964 -42.74 8.90 58.41
N ASN A 965 -42.50 9.82 57.45
CA ASN A 965 -43.34 10.57 56.48
C ASN A 965 -42.38 11.29 55.48
N ASN A 966 -42.89 11.82 54.36
CA ASN A 966 -42.17 12.45 53.25
C ASN A 966 -41.09 13.51 53.61
N GLY A 967 -40.05 13.56 52.77
CA GLY A 967 -39.19 14.73 52.58
C GLY A 967 -38.86 14.92 51.09
N ASN A 968 -39.17 16.09 50.54
CA ASN A 968 -38.82 16.50 49.17
C ASN A 968 -38.31 17.95 49.22
N GLY A 969 -37.19 18.26 48.55
CA GLY A 969 -36.58 19.59 48.61
C GLY A 969 -35.26 19.68 47.84
N SER A 970 -35.22 20.57 46.85
CA SER A 970 -34.03 20.90 46.06
C SER A 970 -33.58 22.33 46.37
N ASN A 971 -32.27 22.58 46.52
CA ASN A 971 -31.61 23.66 45.79
C ASN A 971 -30.07 23.62 45.79
N ASN A 972 -29.50 24.46 44.92
CA ASN A 972 -28.09 24.70 44.61
C ASN A 972 -27.17 25.07 45.79
N GLY A 973 -25.86 24.83 45.61
CA GLY A 973 -24.78 25.44 46.39
C GLY A 973 -23.39 25.26 45.75
N ASN A 974 -22.79 26.33 45.23
CA ASN A 974 -21.40 26.35 44.72
C ASN A 974 -20.37 26.20 45.86
N GLY A 975 -19.20 25.59 45.58
CA GLY A 975 -18.07 25.62 46.51
C GLY A 975 -16.78 24.98 45.98
N SER A 976 -15.83 25.81 45.52
CA SER A 976 -14.45 25.38 45.23
C SER A 976 -13.65 25.18 46.53
N GLY A 977 -12.77 24.18 46.58
CA GLY A 977 -11.89 23.94 47.73
C GLY A 977 -10.78 22.93 47.43
N ASN A 978 -9.52 23.37 47.57
CA ASN A 978 -8.31 22.56 47.34
C ASN A 978 -7.73 22.05 48.69
N ASN A 979 -6.68 21.22 48.62
CA ASN A 979 -5.97 20.53 49.72
C ASN A 979 -6.71 19.28 50.24
N GLY A 980 -6.02 18.25 50.76
CA GLY A 980 -4.56 18.04 50.86
C GLY A 980 -4.20 17.17 52.07
N ASN A 981 -3.15 16.35 51.95
CA ASN A 981 -2.80 15.21 52.81
C ASN A 981 -3.83 14.06 52.84
N GLY A 982 -3.43 12.79 53.02
CA GLY A 982 -2.06 12.25 52.92
C GLY A 982 -1.80 10.96 53.70
N SER A 983 -0.76 10.24 53.26
CA SER A 983 -0.05 9.14 53.95
C SER A 983 -0.63 7.71 53.93
N THR A 984 0.30 6.77 54.12
CA THR A 984 0.27 5.30 54.22
C THR A 984 -0.45 4.50 53.11
N GLY A 985 0.11 3.41 52.58
CA GLY A 985 1.43 2.80 52.82
C GLY A 985 1.40 1.27 52.67
N GLY A 986 2.28 0.70 51.85
CA GLY A 986 2.38 -0.76 51.67
C GLY A 986 3.27 -1.15 50.49
N GLU A 987 4.41 -1.78 50.78
CA GLU A 987 5.36 -2.32 49.78
C GLU A 987 5.07 -3.79 49.44
N ASN A 988 5.82 -4.32 48.45
CA ASN A 988 5.89 -5.68 47.87
C ASN A 988 5.34 -5.75 46.43
N GLY A 989 6.08 -6.26 45.43
CA GLY A 989 7.46 -6.73 45.42
C GLY A 989 7.94 -7.06 43.99
N ASN A 990 9.25 -7.22 43.80
CA ASN A 990 9.88 -7.41 42.47
C ASN A 990 9.42 -8.67 41.71
N THR A 991 9.35 -8.58 40.38
CA THR A 991 10.11 -9.46 39.46
C THR A 991 10.09 -8.96 38.00
N THR A 992 11.26 -8.94 37.36
CA THR A 992 11.45 -8.65 35.93
C THR A 992 12.23 -9.79 35.26
N PRO A 993 11.91 -10.18 34.02
CA PRO A 993 12.78 -10.99 33.16
C PRO A 993 13.71 -10.11 32.28
N PRO A 994 14.88 -10.61 31.86
CA PRO A 994 15.86 -9.87 31.05
C PRO A 994 15.65 -9.99 29.52
N PRO A 995 16.30 -9.15 28.70
CA PRO A 995 16.35 -9.30 27.24
C PRO A 995 17.43 -10.31 26.80
N GLU A 996 17.21 -10.95 25.64
CA GLU A 996 18.20 -11.80 24.97
C GLU A 996 19.04 -11.01 23.95
N ALA A 997 20.21 -11.56 23.58
CA ALA A 997 21.19 -10.98 22.67
C ALA A 997 21.49 -11.94 21.50
N PRO A 998 21.97 -11.45 20.33
CA PRO A 998 22.00 -12.23 19.10
C PRO A 998 23.14 -13.26 19.04
N THR A 999 23.00 -14.21 18.11
CA THR A 999 24.08 -15.14 17.69
C THR A 999 24.37 -15.01 16.20
N GLN A 1000 25.48 -15.63 15.78
CA GLN A 1000 26.24 -15.38 14.55
C GLN A 1000 25.56 -15.83 13.25
#